data_AF-G7I9X3-F1
#
_entry.id   AF-G7I9X3-F1
#
_cell.length_a   1.000
_cell.length_b   1.000
_cell.length_c   1.000
_cell.angle_alpha   90.00
_cell.angle_beta   90.00
_cell.angle_gamma   90.00
#
_symmetry.space_group_name_H-M   'P 1'
#
loop_
_entity.id
_entity.type
_entity.pdbx_description
1 polymer ?
#
loop_
_entity_poly.entity_id
_entity_poly.type
_entity_poly.pdbx_seq_one_letter_code
_entity_poly.pdbx_strand_id
1 'polypeptide(L)'
;MARNELLGKPTYISLQELQKHNKRVAIDGKIYDVSKWANHHPGGEFPLISLAGQEVTEAFLAFHPPTAYNRLNTFFTGSYLCDCAVSDVSRDYQNLFSELTEMGFFEYKGCGVLLMISLIIVMLCVSVCGVLFSDSSCVCVCCGGLMGFLWIQSGWISHDSCHYQIMANCNWNWFVQILSGNFLSSISMEWWKWNHNAHHLACNSLDFDPDLQHLPFFVVSSKFFTSLTSCFHDRKMNFDSFARFLVSYQHWSYCPGICLARFNLFARSFFLLLSNRKVPNRKIELLGLLVFWIWYPLLVSCLPNWGERVLFVIASFSVTGIQHVQFTFNHFSASVYIGQPTSHDWFEKQTSGTLDTLRNAALQARDLTKPIPRNLVWEAGVTHPYKTGGLSPLINSSQDSYLSDVGLNPTRELAANTPPHTSAPRPNGPEAWRCRKPNDMDPIDSHAMRRISRRKVKVRFSVVITYYREVEDLCAIVQHFHDEKYVITSIFCHSKGCNMVLLYASKYKDIRSVVDISGRFNLAKGKAHHLGKITYNVTEESLMDCLNTIIHLACLSIPEIAGKGVDSSESMDKTIPAEDALEFAKSISNHELRIIEGAGIEYTCHQDELTSFVVQFIKVNNDKENNTSKQTQFGRVDKPFHSRF
;
A
#
# COMPACT_ATOMS: atom_id res chain seq x y z
N MET A 1 5.14 -27.29 55.10
CA MET A 1 4.42 -28.04 54.05
C MET A 1 2.93 -27.73 54.16
N ALA A 2 2.40 -26.79 53.36
CA ALA A 2 0.97 -26.60 53.06
C ALA A 2 0.75 -25.25 52.34
N ARG A 3 1.12 -25.16 51.05
CA ARG A 3 0.63 -24.13 50.10
C ARG A 3 1.09 -24.44 48.68
N ASN A 4 0.70 -25.59 48.13
CA ASN A 4 0.94 -25.92 46.72
C ASN A 4 -0.08 -26.90 46.11
N GLU A 5 -1.30 -26.93 46.66
CA GLU A 5 -2.42 -27.70 46.09
C GLU A 5 -3.56 -26.72 45.81
N LEU A 6 -3.55 -26.07 44.63
CA LEU A 6 -4.71 -25.42 43.98
C LEU A 6 -4.35 -24.84 42.58
N LEU A 7 -3.47 -25.51 41.82
CA LEU A 7 -3.41 -25.30 40.37
C LEU A 7 -4.45 -26.23 39.74
N GLY A 8 -5.67 -25.73 39.58
CA GLY A 8 -6.74 -26.44 38.87
C GLY A 8 -6.28 -26.83 37.47
N LYS A 9 -6.71 -28.01 36.99
CA LYS A 9 -6.43 -28.46 35.62
C LYS A 9 -6.80 -27.37 34.61
N PRO A 10 -6.01 -27.16 33.54
CA PRO A 10 -6.37 -26.21 32.49
C PRO A 10 -7.76 -26.57 31.95
N THR A 11 -8.67 -25.59 32.01
CA THR A 11 -10.04 -25.75 31.53
C THR A 11 -10.04 -25.41 30.04
N TYR A 12 -10.47 -26.33 29.21
CA TYR A 12 -10.54 -26.12 27.77
C TYR A 12 -11.99 -25.88 27.34
N ILE A 13 -12.20 -24.87 26.50
CA ILE A 13 -13.51 -24.42 26.02
C ILE A 13 -13.49 -24.44 24.49
N SER A 14 -14.56 -24.88 23.86
CA SER A 14 -14.68 -24.86 22.39
C SER A 14 -15.06 -23.45 21.88
N LEU A 15 -14.81 -23.17 20.60
CA LEU A 15 -15.17 -21.89 20.00
C LEU A 15 -16.69 -21.61 20.09
N GLN A 16 -17.53 -22.65 19.92
CA GLN A 16 -18.98 -22.53 20.05
C GLN A 16 -19.43 -22.13 21.46
N GLU A 17 -18.70 -22.57 22.48
CA GLU A 17 -18.98 -22.17 23.87
C GLU A 17 -18.47 -20.75 24.13
N LEU A 18 -17.34 -20.35 23.55
CA LEU A 18 -16.86 -18.97 23.62
C LEU A 18 -17.85 -17.99 22.99
N GLN A 19 -18.46 -18.33 21.84
CA GLN A 19 -19.45 -17.51 21.13
C GLN A 19 -20.71 -17.19 21.96
N LYS A 20 -21.03 -17.98 22.98
CA LYS A 20 -22.15 -17.70 23.90
C LYS A 20 -21.86 -16.52 24.84
N HIS A 21 -20.59 -16.13 24.97
CA HIS A 21 -20.17 -15.03 25.83
C HIS A 21 -20.06 -13.73 25.06
N ASN A 22 -20.69 -12.68 25.57
CA ASN A 22 -20.67 -11.33 25.00
C ASN A 22 -19.60 -10.39 25.59
N LYS A 23 -18.71 -10.89 26.46
CA LYS A 23 -17.64 -10.10 27.11
C LYS A 23 -16.33 -10.88 27.32
N ARG A 24 -16.19 -12.03 26.66
CA ARG A 24 -14.96 -12.83 26.68
C ARG A 24 -14.36 -12.86 25.29
N VAL A 25 -13.05 -12.81 25.21
CA VAL A 25 -12.30 -12.89 23.94
C VAL A 25 -11.16 -13.88 24.10
N ALA A 26 -10.79 -14.55 23.01
CA ALA A 26 -9.58 -15.37 22.96
C ALA A 26 -8.45 -14.60 22.27
N ILE A 27 -7.24 -14.65 22.85
CA ILE A 27 -6.00 -14.10 22.26
C ILE A 27 -4.92 -15.14 22.48
N ASP A 28 -4.23 -15.55 21.42
CA ASP A 28 -3.26 -16.64 21.38
C ASP A 28 -3.81 -17.93 22.01
N GLY A 29 -5.09 -18.22 21.73
CA GLY A 29 -5.80 -19.37 22.30
C GLY A 29 -6.09 -19.31 23.81
N LYS A 30 -5.76 -18.22 24.50
CA LYS A 30 -6.10 -17.99 25.91
C LYS A 30 -7.37 -17.15 26.03
N ILE A 31 -8.25 -17.50 26.96
CA ILE A 31 -9.53 -16.79 27.15
C ILE A 31 -9.43 -15.73 28.24
N TYR A 32 -9.81 -14.50 27.90
CA TYR A 32 -9.79 -13.33 28.77
C TYR A 32 -11.20 -12.77 29.01
N ASP A 33 -11.47 -12.38 30.25
CA ASP A 33 -12.69 -11.66 30.63
C ASP A 33 -12.41 -10.16 30.72
N VAL A 34 -12.92 -9.41 29.73
CA VAL A 34 -12.71 -7.96 29.61
C VAL A 34 -13.86 -7.14 30.19
N SER A 35 -14.84 -7.77 30.86
CA SER A 35 -16.07 -7.12 31.34
C SER A 35 -15.83 -5.89 32.22
N LYS A 36 -14.83 -5.95 33.10
CA LYS A 36 -14.48 -4.83 34.01
C LYS A 36 -13.62 -3.77 33.32
N TRP A 37 -12.89 -4.16 32.27
CA TRP A 37 -11.97 -3.29 31.55
C TRP A 37 -12.63 -2.55 30.40
N ALA A 38 -13.75 -3.04 29.86
CA ALA A 38 -14.36 -2.50 28.65
C ALA A 38 -14.68 -0.99 28.74
N ASN A 39 -15.14 -0.52 29.91
CA ASN A 39 -15.42 0.90 30.16
C ASN A 39 -14.16 1.79 30.35
N HIS A 40 -12.99 1.18 30.46
CA HIS A 40 -11.70 1.84 30.69
C HIS A 40 -10.73 1.61 29.53
N HIS A 41 -11.13 0.82 28.53
CA HIS A 41 -10.31 0.54 27.36
C HIS A 41 -10.08 1.82 26.56
N PRO A 42 -8.82 2.18 26.21
CA PRO A 42 -8.52 3.43 25.49
C PRO A 42 -9.23 3.56 24.14
N GLY A 43 -9.45 2.45 23.43
CA GLY A 43 -10.20 2.42 22.17
C GLY A 43 -11.73 2.40 22.34
N GLY A 44 -12.23 2.50 23.57
CA GLY A 44 -13.66 2.41 23.91
C GLY A 44 -14.17 0.98 24.07
N GLU A 45 -15.46 0.87 24.42
CA GLU A 45 -16.14 -0.41 24.69
C GLU A 45 -16.48 -1.17 23.39
N PHE A 46 -16.77 -0.44 22.32
CA PHE A 46 -17.28 -0.99 21.06
C PHE A 46 -16.37 -2.07 20.47
N PRO A 47 -15.03 -1.92 20.39
CA PRO A 47 -14.19 -2.96 19.82
C PRO A 47 -14.23 -4.29 20.57
N LEU A 48 -14.38 -4.22 21.90
CA LEU A 48 -14.42 -5.40 22.75
C LEU A 48 -15.75 -6.13 22.67
N ILE A 49 -16.86 -5.39 22.53
CA ILE A 49 -18.20 -5.98 22.38
C ILE A 49 -18.37 -6.56 20.98
N SER A 50 -17.95 -5.83 19.95
CA SER A 50 -18.16 -6.23 18.54
C SER A 50 -17.41 -7.51 18.17
N LEU A 51 -16.29 -7.81 18.81
CA LEU A 51 -15.56 -9.08 18.64
C LEU A 51 -15.69 -10.04 19.84
N ALA A 52 -16.62 -9.78 20.76
CA ALA A 52 -16.83 -10.67 21.88
C ALA A 52 -17.26 -12.07 21.40
N GLY A 53 -16.76 -13.09 22.09
CA GLY A 53 -17.01 -14.49 21.77
C GLY A 53 -16.13 -15.05 20.66
N GLN A 54 -15.10 -14.32 20.23
CA GLN A 54 -14.24 -14.70 19.10
C GLN A 54 -12.75 -14.78 19.50
N GLU A 55 -11.94 -15.37 18.62
CA GLU A 55 -10.48 -15.39 18.67
C GLU A 55 -9.95 -14.15 17.96
N VAL A 56 -9.40 -13.18 18.68
CA VAL A 56 -9.14 -11.81 18.18
C VAL A 56 -7.66 -11.48 18.10
N THR A 57 -6.80 -12.48 17.96
CA THR A 57 -5.33 -12.29 17.99
C THR A 57 -4.85 -11.28 16.96
N GLU A 58 -5.36 -11.35 15.73
CA GLU A 58 -4.96 -10.41 14.66
C GLU A 58 -5.31 -8.96 14.99
N ALA A 59 -6.57 -8.72 15.37
CA ALA A 59 -7.00 -7.40 15.79
C ALA A 59 -6.21 -6.92 17.02
N PHE A 60 -5.89 -7.81 17.96
CA PHE A 60 -5.07 -7.46 19.11
C PHE A 60 -3.66 -6.98 18.67
N LEU A 61 -2.98 -7.75 17.82
CA LEU A 61 -1.66 -7.41 17.27
C LEU A 61 -1.68 -6.10 16.47
N ALA A 62 -2.71 -5.87 15.67
CA ALA A 62 -2.82 -4.68 14.83
C ALA A 62 -2.96 -3.37 15.65
N PHE A 63 -3.71 -3.42 16.76
CA PHE A 63 -4.04 -2.22 17.55
C PHE A 63 -3.15 -2.01 18.78
N HIS A 64 -2.42 -3.02 19.24
CA HIS A 64 -1.73 -2.94 20.54
C HIS A 64 -0.21 -3.08 20.41
N PRO A 65 0.56 -2.26 21.16
CA PRO A 65 1.99 -2.47 21.27
C PRO A 65 2.31 -3.76 22.06
N PRO A 66 3.50 -4.35 21.90
CA PRO A 66 3.90 -5.57 22.64
C PRO A 66 3.79 -5.44 24.16
N THR A 67 3.93 -4.22 24.71
CA THR A 67 3.78 -3.95 26.15
C THR A 67 2.37 -4.21 26.68
N ALA A 68 1.36 -4.25 25.82
CA ALA A 68 -0.03 -4.55 26.20
C ALA A 68 -0.20 -5.99 26.71
N TYR A 69 0.62 -6.94 26.23
CA TYR A 69 0.62 -8.33 26.70
C TYR A 69 0.86 -8.44 28.21
N ASN A 70 1.64 -7.54 28.79
CA ASN A 70 1.91 -7.53 30.23
C ASN A 70 0.63 -7.32 31.07
N ARG A 71 -0.39 -6.67 30.50
CA ARG A 71 -1.67 -6.42 31.18
C ARG A 71 -2.70 -7.51 30.94
N LEU A 72 -2.53 -8.36 29.91
CA LEU A 72 -3.48 -9.44 29.59
C LEU A 72 -3.60 -10.45 30.72
N ASN A 73 -2.50 -10.75 31.42
CA ASN A 73 -2.48 -11.70 32.53
C ASN A 73 -3.49 -11.36 33.64
N THR A 74 -3.85 -10.09 33.85
CA THR A 74 -4.84 -9.72 34.88
C THR A 74 -6.27 -10.08 34.50
N PHE A 75 -6.54 -10.34 33.22
CA PHE A 75 -7.87 -10.69 32.70
C PHE A 75 -8.01 -12.17 32.35
N PHE A 76 -6.94 -12.95 32.54
CA PHE A 76 -6.94 -14.35 32.15
C PHE A 76 -7.88 -15.17 33.04
N THR A 77 -8.73 -15.97 32.40
CA THR A 77 -9.76 -16.76 33.10
C THR A 77 -9.26 -18.12 33.59
N GLY A 78 -8.03 -18.51 33.25
CA GLY A 78 -7.53 -19.88 33.47
C GLY A 78 -7.98 -20.89 32.40
N SER A 79 -8.69 -20.42 31.37
CA SER A 79 -9.25 -21.27 30.31
C SER A 79 -8.56 -21.07 28.95
N TYR A 80 -8.48 -22.15 28.17
CA TYR A 80 -7.85 -22.20 26.85
C TYR A 80 -8.85 -22.65 25.80
N LEU A 81 -8.63 -22.26 24.54
CA LEU A 81 -9.42 -22.71 23.41
C LEU A 81 -8.97 -24.13 22.99
N CYS A 82 -9.92 -25.05 22.76
CA CYS A 82 -9.62 -26.42 22.30
C CYS A 82 -9.15 -26.46 20.84
N ASP A 83 -9.79 -25.67 19.98
CA ASP A 83 -9.77 -25.83 18.53
C ASP A 83 -9.32 -24.55 17.82
N CYS A 84 -8.06 -24.14 18.02
CA CYS A 84 -7.52 -22.99 17.31
C CYS A 84 -6.91 -23.42 15.97
N ALA A 85 -7.75 -23.65 14.97
CA ALA A 85 -7.27 -23.76 13.58
C ALA A 85 -7.02 -22.33 13.06
N VAL A 86 -5.75 -21.91 13.06
CA VAL A 86 -5.31 -20.64 12.47
C VAL A 86 -5.33 -20.78 10.96
N SER A 87 -6.00 -19.87 10.25
CA SER A 87 -6.03 -19.88 8.79
C SER A 87 -4.62 -19.65 8.21
N ASP A 88 -4.39 -20.06 6.97
CA ASP A 88 -3.08 -19.84 6.33
C ASP A 88 -2.81 -18.33 6.16
N VAL A 89 -3.84 -17.53 5.84
CA VAL A 89 -3.72 -16.05 5.74
C VAL A 89 -3.37 -15.43 7.09
N SER A 90 -4.00 -15.89 8.16
CA SER A 90 -3.70 -15.45 9.53
C SER A 90 -2.24 -15.73 9.91
N ARG A 91 -1.73 -16.90 9.49
CA ARG A 91 -0.33 -17.27 9.71
C ARG A 91 0.62 -16.39 8.91
N ASP A 92 0.32 -16.14 7.65
CA ASP A 92 1.12 -15.26 6.79
C ASP A 92 1.15 -13.83 7.33
N TYR A 93 0.02 -13.32 7.83
CA TYR A 93 -0.03 -12.02 8.50
C TYR A 93 0.86 -11.97 9.74
N GLN A 94 0.81 -12.99 10.60
CA GLN A 94 1.67 -13.06 11.80
C GLN A 94 3.15 -13.16 11.46
N ASN A 95 3.51 -13.92 10.41
CA ASN A 95 4.87 -14.01 9.90
C ASN A 95 5.35 -12.66 9.39
N LEU A 96 4.56 -11.99 8.54
CA LEU A 96 4.87 -10.66 8.02
C LEU A 96 5.03 -9.63 9.15
N PHE A 97 4.14 -9.64 10.14
CA PHE A 97 4.24 -8.75 11.29
C PHE A 97 5.54 -9.00 12.07
N SER A 98 5.93 -10.27 12.24
CA SER A 98 7.18 -10.65 12.92
C SER A 98 8.39 -10.17 12.13
N GLU A 99 8.44 -10.40 10.81
CA GLU A 99 9.52 -9.93 9.94
C GLU A 99 9.66 -8.40 9.95
N LEU A 100 8.54 -7.67 9.85
CA LEU A 100 8.55 -6.20 9.93
C LEU A 100 9.05 -5.69 11.29
N THR A 101 8.73 -6.43 12.35
CA THR A 101 9.23 -6.14 13.70
C THR A 101 10.72 -6.38 13.81
N GLU A 102 11.22 -7.52 13.33
CA GLU A 102 12.65 -7.86 13.34
C GLU A 102 13.48 -6.89 12.49
N MET A 103 12.94 -6.42 11.37
CA MET A 103 13.56 -5.39 10.52
C MET A 103 13.50 -3.96 11.11
N GLY A 104 12.85 -3.77 12.26
CA GLY A 104 12.76 -2.48 12.93
C GLY A 104 11.87 -1.46 12.20
N PHE A 105 10.88 -1.89 11.40
CA PHE A 105 9.96 -0.97 10.72
C PHE A 105 9.00 -0.26 11.69
N PHE A 106 8.73 -0.85 12.85
CA PHE A 106 7.93 -0.24 13.91
C PHE A 106 8.75 0.69 14.84
N GLU A 107 10.07 0.79 14.64
CA GLU A 107 10.91 1.71 15.40
C GLU A 107 10.79 3.16 14.89
N TYR A 108 10.84 4.11 15.82
CA TYR A 108 10.75 5.53 15.50
C TYR A 108 11.99 6.04 14.75
N LYS A 109 11.80 6.51 13.51
CA LYS A 109 12.87 7.09 12.65
C LYS A 109 12.92 8.62 12.63
N GLY A 110 11.88 9.30 13.14
CA GLY A 110 11.79 10.75 13.45
C GLY A 110 11.95 11.79 12.34
N CYS A 111 12.86 11.60 11.40
CA CYS A 111 13.18 12.60 10.39
C CYS A 111 12.00 12.93 9.47
N GLY A 112 11.18 11.92 9.12
CA GLY A 112 10.01 12.12 8.25
C GLY A 112 8.94 13.00 8.89
N VAL A 113 8.61 12.76 10.15
CA VAL A 113 7.57 13.51 10.87
C VAL A 113 7.98 14.97 11.06
N LEU A 114 9.25 15.23 11.38
CA LEU A 114 9.77 16.60 11.48
C LEU A 114 9.73 17.34 10.15
N LEU A 115 10.01 16.66 9.04
CA LEU A 115 9.89 17.23 7.69
C LEU A 115 8.44 17.62 7.39
N MET A 116 7.48 16.76 7.72
CA MET A 116 6.06 17.01 7.50
C MET A 116 5.53 18.17 8.36
N ILE A 117 5.93 18.24 9.64
CA ILE A 117 5.62 19.38 10.52
C ILE A 117 6.21 20.68 9.94
N SER A 118 7.47 20.63 9.47
CA SER A 118 8.12 21.80 8.86
C SER A 118 7.38 22.27 7.61
N LEU A 119 6.93 21.33 6.77
CA LEU A 119 6.13 21.63 5.58
C LEU A 119 4.79 22.29 5.96
N ILE A 120 4.09 21.78 6.98
CA ILE A 120 2.84 22.38 7.49
C ILE A 120 3.08 23.82 7.95
N ILE A 121 4.15 24.07 8.71
CA ILE A 121 4.50 25.42 9.19
C ILE A 121 4.79 26.34 8.01
N VAL A 122 5.55 25.89 7.02
CA VAL A 122 5.85 26.68 5.81
C VAL A 122 4.56 27.01 5.05
N MET A 123 3.67 26.05 4.82
CA MET A 123 2.39 26.28 4.15
C MET A 123 1.52 27.28 4.92
N LEU A 124 1.51 27.20 6.26
CA LEU A 124 0.78 28.14 7.11
C LEU A 124 1.34 29.56 6.98
N CYS A 125 2.65 29.71 7.13
CA CYS A 125 3.33 31.00 7.04
C CYS A 125 3.15 31.62 5.66
N VAL A 126 3.30 30.84 4.58
CA VAL A 126 3.11 31.33 3.21
C VAL A 126 1.66 31.78 3.00
N SER A 127 0.68 31.01 3.48
CA SER A 127 -0.75 31.36 3.35
C SER A 127 -1.10 32.63 4.14
N VAL A 128 -0.62 32.75 5.38
CA VAL A 128 -0.85 33.92 6.22
C VAL A 128 -0.16 35.15 5.64
N CYS A 129 1.10 35.05 5.23
CA CYS A 129 1.82 36.15 4.60
C CYS A 129 1.17 36.56 3.27
N GLY A 130 0.72 35.60 2.45
CA GLY A 130 0.04 35.89 1.20
C GLY A 130 -1.27 36.65 1.39
N VAL A 131 -2.04 36.33 2.43
CA VAL A 131 -3.28 37.05 2.78
C VAL A 131 -3.00 38.44 3.36
N LEU A 132 -1.94 38.61 4.16
CA LEU A 132 -1.66 39.89 4.85
C LEU A 132 -0.88 40.90 4.01
N PHE A 133 -0.04 40.45 3.08
CA PHE A 133 0.88 41.31 2.34
C PHE A 133 0.64 41.38 0.83
N SER A 134 -0.36 40.65 0.30
CA SER A 134 -0.69 40.70 -1.13
C SER A 134 -2.06 41.32 -1.37
N ASP A 135 -2.12 42.27 -2.29
CA ASP A 135 -3.38 42.85 -2.79
C ASP A 135 -3.96 42.05 -3.96
N SER A 136 -3.30 40.97 -4.40
CA SER A 136 -3.74 40.18 -5.55
C SER A 136 -4.77 39.13 -5.15
N SER A 137 -5.98 39.24 -5.71
CA SER A 137 -7.06 38.28 -5.50
C SER A 137 -6.66 36.85 -5.89
N CYS A 138 -5.84 36.69 -6.94
CA CYS A 138 -5.34 35.38 -7.37
C CYS A 138 -4.41 34.75 -6.33
N VAL A 139 -3.49 35.55 -5.75
CA VAL A 139 -2.61 35.08 -4.68
C VAL A 139 -3.41 34.66 -3.46
N CYS A 140 -4.44 35.41 -3.09
CA CYS A 140 -5.33 35.07 -1.99
C CYS A 140 -6.06 33.74 -2.22
N VAL A 141 -6.62 33.52 -3.42
CA VAL A 141 -7.28 32.25 -3.77
C VAL A 141 -6.29 31.07 -3.75
N CYS A 142 -5.07 31.25 -4.28
CA CYS A 142 -4.01 30.25 -4.18
C CYS A 142 -3.63 29.93 -2.73
N CYS A 143 -3.58 30.94 -1.85
CA CYS A 143 -3.37 30.73 -0.41
C CYS A 143 -4.53 29.96 0.23
N GLY A 144 -5.76 30.19 -0.24
CA GLY A 144 -6.92 29.39 0.13
C GLY A 144 -6.73 27.91 -0.21
N GLY A 145 -6.29 27.60 -1.44
CA GLY A 145 -5.95 26.23 -1.84
C GLY A 145 -4.78 25.63 -1.04
N LEU A 146 -3.75 26.42 -0.76
CA LEU A 146 -2.61 26.01 0.08
C LEU A 146 -3.03 25.68 1.52
N MET A 147 -3.98 26.42 2.08
CA MET A 147 -4.62 26.10 3.37
C MET A 147 -5.33 24.74 3.30
N GLY A 148 -5.94 24.42 2.16
CA GLY A 148 -6.54 23.12 1.93
C GLY A 148 -5.52 21.97 1.99
N PHE A 149 -4.36 22.13 1.34
CA PHE A 149 -3.25 21.17 1.44
C PHE A 149 -2.66 21.08 2.85
N LEU A 150 -2.57 22.21 3.57
CA LEU A 150 -2.16 22.22 4.96
C LEU A 150 -3.07 21.33 5.81
N TRP A 151 -4.39 21.44 5.65
CA TRP A 151 -5.33 20.59 6.39
C TRP A 151 -5.24 19.12 6.01
N ILE A 152 -4.92 18.79 4.76
CA ILE A 152 -4.66 17.41 4.34
C ILE A 152 -3.45 16.86 5.09
N GLN A 153 -2.31 17.56 5.05
CA GLN A 153 -1.08 17.11 5.71
C GLN A 153 -1.23 17.04 7.23
N SER A 154 -1.91 18.02 7.82
CA SER A 154 -2.26 18.04 9.24
C SER A 154 -3.15 16.85 9.60
N GLY A 155 -4.10 16.48 8.74
CA GLY A 155 -4.95 15.31 8.89
C GLY A 155 -4.15 14.01 8.97
N TRP A 156 -3.21 13.80 8.05
CA TRP A 156 -2.34 12.61 8.03
C TRP A 156 -1.45 12.49 9.28
N ILE A 157 -0.78 13.58 9.69
CA ILE A 157 0.00 13.57 10.93
C ILE A 157 -0.89 13.23 12.12
N SER A 158 -2.08 13.85 12.19
CA SER A 158 -3.01 13.63 13.29
C SER A 158 -3.53 12.18 13.30
N HIS A 159 -3.82 11.60 12.14
CA HIS A 159 -4.18 10.20 11.93
C HIS A 159 -3.09 9.28 12.48
N ASP A 160 -1.85 9.43 12.00
CA ASP A 160 -0.75 8.54 12.37
C ASP A 160 -0.42 8.65 13.86
N SER A 161 -0.46 9.87 14.42
CA SER A 161 -0.24 10.10 15.85
C SER A 161 -1.34 9.50 16.74
N CYS A 162 -2.53 9.24 16.20
CA CYS A 162 -3.64 8.61 16.91
C CYS A 162 -3.54 7.07 16.93
N HIS A 163 -2.84 6.47 15.96
CA HIS A 163 -2.59 5.03 15.89
C HIS A 163 -1.25 4.62 16.50
N TYR A 164 -0.20 5.39 16.21
CA TYR A 164 1.17 5.07 16.54
C TYR A 164 1.87 6.20 17.29
N GLN A 165 2.93 5.85 17.99
CA GLN A 165 3.84 6.84 18.55
C GLN A 165 4.79 7.34 17.44
N ILE A 166 4.39 8.41 16.76
CA ILE A 166 5.16 9.02 15.67
C ILE A 166 6.19 10.04 16.14
N MET A 167 6.33 10.25 17.46
CA MET A 167 7.30 11.17 18.07
C MET A 167 8.15 10.42 19.09
N ALA A 168 9.33 10.97 19.42
CA ALA A 168 10.25 10.34 20.38
C ALA A 168 9.60 9.97 21.73
N ASN A 169 8.66 10.79 22.22
CA ASN A 169 7.98 10.58 23.50
C ASN A 169 6.45 10.68 23.35
N CYS A 170 5.72 9.98 24.20
CA CYS A 170 4.25 10.00 24.24
C CYS A 170 3.66 11.41 24.45
N ASN A 171 4.30 12.26 25.28
CA ASN A 171 3.85 13.64 25.50
C ASN A 171 3.96 14.50 24.25
N TRP A 172 5.05 14.36 23.49
CA TRP A 172 5.23 15.08 22.22
C TRP A 172 4.29 14.55 21.14
N ASN A 173 4.05 13.24 21.12
CA ASN A 173 3.07 12.62 20.23
C ASN A 173 1.68 13.21 20.47
N TRP A 174 1.25 13.23 21.75
CA TRP A 174 -0.02 13.82 22.14
C TRP A 174 -0.10 15.33 21.81
N PHE A 175 0.98 16.08 22.03
CA PHE A 175 1.03 17.50 21.67
C PHE A 175 0.84 17.72 20.16
N VAL A 176 1.57 16.97 19.33
CA VAL A 176 1.45 17.03 17.86
C VAL A 176 0.06 16.61 17.41
N GLN A 177 -0.51 15.56 18.01
CA GLN A 177 -1.87 15.09 17.76
C GLN A 177 -2.90 16.22 17.98
N ILE A 178 -2.85 16.89 19.14
CA ILE A 178 -3.78 17.97 19.47
C ILE A 178 -3.53 19.21 18.60
N LEU A 179 -2.28 19.59 18.36
CA LEU A 179 -1.94 20.76 17.54
C LEU A 179 -2.44 20.60 16.09
N SER A 180 -2.15 19.46 15.47
CA SER A 180 -2.53 19.18 14.08
C SER A 180 -4.03 18.89 13.93
N GLY A 181 -4.60 18.07 14.81
CA GLY A 181 -6.01 17.69 14.76
C GLY A 181 -6.97 18.80 15.20
N ASN A 182 -6.76 19.35 16.39
CA ASN A 182 -7.72 20.27 17.01
C ASN A 182 -7.45 21.72 16.61
N PHE A 183 -6.22 22.22 16.81
CA PHE A 183 -5.91 23.65 16.63
C PHE A 183 -5.85 24.06 15.15
N LEU A 184 -5.21 23.24 14.30
CA LEU A 184 -5.10 23.54 12.88
C LEU A 184 -6.30 23.07 12.07
N SER A 185 -6.95 21.97 12.48
CA SER A 185 -7.98 21.32 11.68
C SER A 185 -9.39 21.34 12.25
N SER A 186 -9.61 21.72 13.52
CA SER A 186 -10.91 21.68 14.21
C SER A 186 -11.60 20.31 14.24
N ILE A 187 -10.82 19.23 14.27
CA ILE A 187 -11.34 17.87 14.42
C ILE A 187 -10.95 17.36 15.80
N SER A 188 -11.91 16.79 16.53
CA SER A 188 -11.64 16.14 17.81
C SER A 188 -10.91 14.83 17.55
N MET A 189 -9.72 14.69 18.12
CA MET A 189 -8.91 13.49 17.95
C MET A 189 -9.48 12.30 18.72
N GLU A 190 -10.13 12.55 19.86
CA GLU A 190 -10.88 11.50 20.55
C GLU A 190 -12.13 11.05 19.76
N TRP A 191 -12.84 11.96 19.08
CA TRP A 191 -13.91 11.56 18.17
C TRP A 191 -13.38 10.73 17.00
N TRP A 192 -12.30 11.20 16.39
CA TRP A 192 -11.69 10.55 15.27
C TRP A 192 -11.21 9.14 15.63
N LYS A 193 -10.46 8.96 16.73
CA LYS A 193 -10.04 7.63 17.22
C LYS A 193 -11.22 6.71 17.47
N TRP A 194 -12.26 7.21 18.14
CA TRP A 194 -13.42 6.39 18.47
C TRP A 194 -14.15 5.89 17.20
N ASN A 195 -14.36 6.77 16.23
CA ASN A 195 -15.04 6.47 14.98
C ASN A 195 -14.17 5.59 14.06
N HIS A 196 -12.91 5.98 13.86
CA HIS A 196 -12.02 5.36 12.92
C HIS A 196 -11.50 4.00 13.39
N ASN A 197 -11.31 3.78 14.69
CA ASN A 197 -11.00 2.45 15.21
C ASN A 197 -12.19 1.49 15.02
N ALA A 198 -13.43 1.97 15.08
CA ALA A 198 -14.59 1.16 14.78
C ALA A 198 -14.66 0.79 13.29
N HIS A 199 -14.30 1.73 12.40
CA HIS A 199 -14.13 1.46 10.97
C HIS A 199 -13.07 0.37 10.73
N HIS A 200 -11.84 0.51 11.23
CA HIS A 200 -10.80 -0.52 11.05
C HIS A 200 -11.15 -1.87 11.69
N LEU A 201 -11.94 -1.88 12.76
CA LEU A 201 -12.41 -3.13 13.34
C LEU A 201 -13.41 -3.85 12.43
N ALA A 202 -14.35 -3.11 11.85
CA ALA A 202 -15.51 -3.63 11.14
C ALA A 202 -15.59 -3.08 9.70
N CYS A 203 -14.44 -2.99 9.02
CA CYS A 203 -14.30 -2.31 7.73
C CYS A 203 -15.35 -2.82 6.74
N ASN A 204 -16.08 -1.90 6.11
CA ASN A 204 -17.14 -2.15 5.14
C ASN A 204 -18.38 -2.93 5.64
N SER A 205 -18.60 -2.98 6.96
CA SER A 205 -19.85 -3.47 7.57
C SER A 205 -20.93 -2.39 7.55
N LEU A 206 -22.07 -2.62 6.89
CA LEU A 206 -23.12 -1.59 6.78
C LEU A 206 -23.79 -1.22 8.12
N ASP A 207 -23.74 -2.12 9.11
CA ASP A 207 -24.34 -1.96 10.44
C ASP A 207 -23.31 -1.61 11.54
N PHE A 208 -22.05 -2.02 11.41
CA PHE A 208 -21.00 -1.74 12.40
C PHE A 208 -20.02 -0.63 12.00
N ASP A 209 -19.83 -0.37 10.71
CA ASP A 209 -18.90 0.66 10.22
C ASP A 209 -19.57 2.05 10.17
N PRO A 210 -19.15 3.01 11.02
CA PRO A 210 -19.72 4.36 10.96
C PRO A 210 -19.38 5.11 9.66
N ASP A 211 -18.30 4.75 8.97
CA ASP A 211 -17.82 5.46 7.78
C ASP A 211 -18.62 5.13 6.52
N LEU A 212 -19.61 4.22 6.60
CA LEU A 212 -20.57 3.95 5.52
C LEU A 212 -21.98 4.50 5.80
N GLN A 213 -22.21 5.09 6.98
CA GLN A 213 -23.55 5.38 7.52
C GLN A 213 -24.00 6.83 7.26
N HIS A 214 -24.12 7.19 5.99
CA HIS A 214 -24.39 8.57 5.54
C HIS A 214 -25.85 8.93 5.28
N LEU A 215 -26.79 8.05 5.61
CA LEU A 215 -28.22 8.37 5.52
C LEU A 215 -28.57 9.62 6.34
N PRO A 216 -29.39 10.54 5.80
CA PRO A 216 -30.21 10.39 4.58
C PRO A 216 -29.54 10.86 3.26
N PHE A 217 -28.27 11.28 3.27
CA PHE A 217 -27.65 11.97 2.13
C PHE A 217 -27.11 11.02 1.05
N PHE A 218 -26.38 9.99 1.46
CA PHE A 218 -25.72 9.05 0.55
C PHE A 218 -25.95 7.61 1.01
N VAL A 219 -25.96 6.70 0.04
CA VAL A 219 -25.91 5.25 0.31
C VAL A 219 -24.83 4.61 -0.56
N VAL A 220 -24.06 3.73 0.05
CA VAL A 220 -23.00 2.96 -0.64
C VAL A 220 -23.51 1.60 -1.14
N SER A 221 -24.70 1.19 -0.72
CA SER A 221 -25.28 -0.11 -1.06
C SER A 221 -26.80 -0.06 -1.14
N SER A 222 -27.38 -0.83 -2.06
CA SER A 222 -28.84 -1.02 -2.18
C SER A 222 -29.45 -1.66 -0.93
N LYS A 223 -28.64 -2.34 -0.10
CA LYS A 223 -29.07 -2.93 1.17
C LYS A 223 -29.63 -1.90 2.16
N PHE A 224 -29.27 -0.62 2.04
CA PHE A 224 -29.86 0.44 2.88
C PHE A 224 -31.34 0.70 2.57
N PHE A 225 -31.86 0.29 1.41
CA PHE A 225 -33.25 0.53 1.02
C PHE A 225 -34.27 -0.24 1.87
N THR A 226 -33.84 -1.31 2.56
CA THR A 226 -34.70 -2.05 3.51
C THR A 226 -34.69 -1.43 4.91
N SER A 227 -34.00 -0.31 5.13
CA SER A 227 -33.67 0.28 6.44
C SER A 227 -32.81 -0.65 7.30
N LEU A 228 -31.70 -0.13 7.82
CA LEU A 228 -30.77 -0.89 8.64
C LEU A 228 -30.63 -0.26 10.02
N THR A 229 -30.32 -1.06 11.03
CA THR A 229 -29.97 -0.56 12.36
C THR A 229 -28.46 -0.45 12.47
N SER A 230 -27.97 0.73 12.84
CA SER A 230 -26.56 0.95 13.15
C SER A 230 -26.27 0.44 14.56
N CYS A 231 -25.41 -0.58 14.66
CA CYS A 231 -24.92 -1.11 15.93
C CYS A 231 -23.93 -0.14 16.60
N PHE A 232 -23.20 0.67 15.82
CA PHE A 232 -22.26 1.65 16.34
C PHE A 232 -22.94 2.88 16.95
N HIS A 233 -23.94 3.43 16.26
CA HIS A 233 -24.69 4.61 16.71
C HIS A 233 -25.92 4.26 17.54
N ASP A 234 -26.26 2.97 17.68
CA ASP A 234 -27.48 2.48 18.32
C ASP A 234 -28.74 3.21 17.82
N ARG A 235 -28.83 3.33 16.48
CA ARG A 235 -29.93 4.05 15.83
C ARG A 235 -30.41 3.34 14.57
N LYS A 236 -31.71 3.38 14.34
CA LYS A 236 -32.29 2.89 13.08
C LYS A 236 -32.11 3.93 11.98
N MET A 237 -31.44 3.53 10.90
CA MET A 237 -31.25 4.33 9.69
C MET A 237 -32.39 4.02 8.72
N ASN A 238 -33.49 4.76 8.88
CA ASN A 238 -34.69 4.57 8.07
C ASN A 238 -34.48 5.11 6.66
N PHE A 239 -34.86 4.31 5.66
CA PHE A 239 -34.95 4.75 4.28
C PHE A 239 -36.36 5.28 3.99
N ASP A 240 -36.62 6.50 4.48
CA ASP A 240 -37.90 7.17 4.32
C ASP A 240 -37.99 7.95 2.99
N SER A 241 -39.12 8.63 2.75
CA SER A 241 -39.33 9.42 1.54
C SER A 241 -38.32 10.55 1.36
N PHE A 242 -37.80 11.11 2.46
CA PHE A 242 -36.81 12.18 2.40
C PHE A 242 -35.43 11.64 2.00
N ALA A 243 -35.00 10.53 2.61
CA ALA A 243 -33.80 9.81 2.21
C ALA A 243 -33.85 9.37 0.75
N ARG A 244 -34.99 8.81 0.32
CA ARG A 244 -35.21 8.40 -1.08
C ARG A 244 -35.07 9.56 -2.06
N PHE A 245 -35.59 10.75 -1.72
CA PHE A 245 -35.41 11.94 -2.53
C PHE A 245 -33.93 12.31 -2.66
N LEU A 246 -33.21 12.48 -1.55
CA LEU A 246 -31.79 12.88 -1.58
C LEU A 246 -30.91 11.85 -2.29
N VAL A 247 -31.11 10.56 -2.00
CA VAL A 247 -30.37 9.46 -2.60
C VAL A 247 -30.61 9.36 -4.11
N SER A 248 -31.81 9.68 -4.61
CA SER A 248 -32.08 9.69 -6.06
C SER A 248 -31.20 10.71 -6.82
N TYR A 249 -30.80 11.79 -6.16
CA TYR A 249 -29.92 12.83 -6.71
C TYR A 249 -28.45 12.66 -6.28
N GLN A 250 -28.07 11.58 -5.60
CA GLN A 250 -26.72 11.43 -5.06
C GLN A 250 -25.61 11.52 -6.12
N HIS A 251 -25.89 11.08 -7.35
CA HIS A 251 -24.95 11.15 -8.47
C HIS A 251 -24.57 12.59 -8.86
N TRP A 252 -25.46 13.57 -8.64
CA TRP A 252 -25.15 14.99 -8.80
C TRP A 252 -24.67 15.64 -7.51
N SER A 253 -25.23 15.25 -6.36
CA SER A 253 -24.92 15.88 -5.08
C SER A 253 -23.65 15.35 -4.40
N TYR A 254 -23.06 14.25 -4.89
CA TYR A 254 -21.85 13.65 -4.34
C TYR A 254 -20.67 14.62 -4.35
N CYS A 255 -20.24 15.13 -5.50
CA CYS A 255 -19.07 16.01 -5.57
C CYS A 255 -19.22 17.28 -4.71
N PRO A 256 -20.35 18.04 -4.80
CA PRO A 256 -20.58 19.18 -3.91
C PRO A 256 -20.65 18.77 -2.42
N GLY A 257 -21.28 17.64 -2.12
CA GLY A 257 -21.41 17.13 -0.76
C GLY A 257 -20.07 16.75 -0.14
N ILE A 258 -19.15 16.18 -0.91
CA ILE A 258 -17.80 15.84 -0.46
C ILE A 258 -16.97 17.10 -0.16
N CYS A 259 -17.09 18.17 -0.96
CA CYS A 259 -16.47 19.46 -0.62
C CYS A 259 -16.98 20.04 0.71
N LEU A 260 -18.21 19.70 1.10
CA LEU A 260 -18.84 20.13 2.36
C LEU A 260 -18.72 19.08 3.48
N ALA A 261 -18.16 17.90 3.21
CA ALA A 261 -18.11 16.79 4.17
C ALA A 261 -17.34 17.16 5.45
N ARG A 262 -16.38 18.08 5.35
CA ARG A 262 -15.62 18.59 6.50
C ARG A 262 -16.51 19.26 7.56
N PHE A 263 -17.61 19.91 7.16
CA PHE A 263 -18.57 20.47 8.12
C PHE A 263 -19.22 19.40 9.00
N ASN A 264 -19.48 18.21 8.45
CA ASN A 264 -19.95 17.08 9.25
C ASN A 264 -18.89 16.65 10.27
N LEU A 265 -17.60 16.62 9.90
CA LEU A 265 -16.51 16.32 10.85
C LEU A 265 -16.44 17.34 12.00
N PHE A 266 -16.63 18.63 11.71
CA PHE A 266 -16.71 19.67 12.74
C PHE A 266 -17.90 19.44 13.68
N ALA A 267 -19.09 19.24 13.11
CA ALA A 267 -20.31 19.01 13.90
C ALA A 267 -20.16 17.80 14.81
N ARG A 268 -19.63 16.67 14.29
CA ARG A 268 -19.40 15.45 15.07
C ARG A 268 -18.39 15.64 16.20
N SER A 269 -17.34 16.43 15.96
CA SER A 269 -16.35 16.79 16.97
C SER A 269 -16.99 17.56 18.13
N PHE A 270 -17.81 18.59 17.84
CA PHE A 270 -18.53 19.31 18.88
C PHE A 270 -19.56 18.44 19.60
N PHE A 271 -20.34 17.63 18.87
CA PHE A 271 -21.32 16.74 19.49
C PHE A 271 -20.69 15.77 20.49
N LEU A 272 -19.52 15.20 20.17
CA LEU A 272 -18.82 14.36 21.15
C LEU A 272 -18.38 15.16 22.38
N LEU A 273 -17.76 16.33 22.20
CA LEU A 273 -17.22 17.13 23.30
C LEU A 273 -18.31 17.75 24.18
N LEU A 274 -19.51 17.98 23.64
CA LEU A 274 -20.68 18.46 24.37
C LEU A 274 -21.54 17.32 24.96
N SER A 275 -21.31 16.07 24.57
CA SER A 275 -22.04 14.92 25.11
C SER A 275 -21.66 14.56 26.55
N ASN A 276 -22.39 13.65 27.17
CA ASN A 276 -22.05 13.10 28.49
C ASN A 276 -20.97 11.99 28.46
N ARG A 277 -20.38 11.69 27.30
CA ARG A 277 -19.32 10.67 27.19
C ARG A 277 -18.05 11.13 27.91
N LYS A 278 -17.32 10.18 28.49
CA LYS A 278 -16.01 10.43 29.08
C LYS A 278 -14.99 10.64 27.96
N VAL A 279 -14.48 11.86 27.86
CA VAL A 279 -13.43 12.21 26.89
C VAL A 279 -12.19 12.66 27.67
N PRO A 280 -11.04 11.98 27.51
CA PRO A 280 -9.78 12.41 28.10
C PRO A 280 -9.44 13.85 27.68
N ASN A 281 -8.99 14.69 28.61
CA ASN A 281 -8.54 16.06 28.31
C ASN A 281 -9.55 16.93 27.53
N ARG A 282 -10.87 16.69 27.69
CA ARG A 282 -11.96 17.40 27.00
C ARG A 282 -11.78 18.92 26.91
N LYS A 283 -11.28 19.56 27.98
CA LYS A 283 -11.07 21.02 28.01
C LYS A 283 -10.04 21.48 26.98
N ILE A 284 -8.95 20.73 26.81
CA ILE A 284 -7.87 21.04 25.86
C ILE A 284 -8.37 20.80 24.43
N GLU A 285 -9.08 19.69 24.22
CA GLU A 285 -9.72 19.40 22.93
C GLU A 285 -10.66 20.53 22.50
N LEU A 286 -11.54 20.96 23.41
CA LEU A 286 -12.50 22.05 23.16
C LEU A 286 -11.79 23.37 22.92
N LEU A 287 -10.76 23.70 23.70
CA LEU A 287 -9.93 24.89 23.48
C LEU A 287 -9.31 24.87 22.07
N GLY A 288 -8.75 23.75 21.63
CA GLY A 288 -8.18 23.62 20.30
C GLY A 288 -9.21 23.85 19.20
N LEU A 289 -10.42 23.29 19.34
CA LEU A 289 -11.51 23.56 18.40
C LEU A 289 -11.86 25.05 18.35
N LEU A 290 -12.03 25.68 19.52
CA LEU A 290 -12.36 27.12 19.61
C LEU A 290 -11.27 28.00 19.01
N VAL A 291 -9.99 27.66 19.21
CA VAL A 291 -8.87 28.39 18.60
C VAL A 291 -8.98 28.38 17.09
N PHE A 292 -9.32 27.24 16.46
CA PHE A 292 -9.58 27.19 15.03
C PHE A 292 -10.70 28.14 14.58
N TRP A 293 -11.82 28.12 15.28
CA TRP A 293 -12.96 28.99 15.00
C TRP A 293 -12.72 30.47 15.30
N ILE A 294 -11.55 30.82 15.87
CA ILE A 294 -11.09 32.19 16.03
C ILE A 294 -10.11 32.55 14.92
N TRP A 295 -9.02 31.78 14.75
CA TRP A 295 -7.93 32.19 13.87
C TRP A 295 -8.30 32.09 12.39
N TYR A 296 -9.05 31.07 11.97
CA TYR A 296 -9.38 30.89 10.55
C TYR A 296 -10.36 31.97 10.06
N PRO A 297 -11.48 32.26 10.76
CA PRO A 297 -12.32 33.40 10.40
C PRO A 297 -11.61 34.74 10.50
N LEU A 298 -10.70 34.93 11.48
CA LEU A 298 -9.89 36.14 11.57
C LEU A 298 -8.99 36.31 10.34
N LEU A 299 -8.32 35.24 9.89
CA LEU A 299 -7.52 35.27 8.66
C LEU A 299 -8.36 35.62 7.44
N VAL A 300 -9.55 35.00 7.30
CA VAL A 300 -10.49 35.32 6.20
C VAL A 300 -10.97 36.78 6.29
N SER A 301 -11.16 37.32 7.50
CA SER A 301 -11.59 38.72 7.68
C SER A 301 -10.56 39.76 7.22
N CYS A 302 -9.28 39.39 7.14
CA CYS A 302 -8.23 40.25 6.61
C CYS A 302 -8.33 40.48 5.10
N LEU A 303 -9.10 39.66 4.37
CA LEU A 303 -9.32 39.85 2.95
C LEU A 303 -10.23 41.08 2.68
N PRO A 304 -9.93 41.89 1.66
CA PRO A 304 -10.53 43.21 1.47
C PRO A 304 -12.01 43.16 1.06
N ASN A 305 -12.42 42.16 0.27
CA ASN A 305 -13.77 42.08 -0.27
C ASN A 305 -14.47 40.74 0.00
N TRP A 306 -15.80 40.74 -0.03
CA TRP A 306 -16.61 39.54 0.22
C TRP A 306 -16.43 38.46 -0.84
N GLY A 307 -16.16 38.82 -2.10
CA GLY A 307 -15.93 37.87 -3.18
C GLY A 307 -14.69 36.99 -2.92
N GLU A 308 -13.57 37.62 -2.58
CA GLU A 308 -12.32 36.96 -2.21
C GLU A 308 -12.46 36.12 -0.95
N ARG A 309 -13.19 36.60 0.06
CA ARG A 309 -13.48 35.82 1.27
C ARG A 309 -14.19 34.51 0.93
N VAL A 310 -15.23 34.59 0.11
CA VAL A 310 -16.00 33.42 -0.33
C VAL A 310 -15.14 32.50 -1.19
N LEU A 311 -14.40 33.04 -2.16
CA LEU A 311 -13.52 32.25 -3.03
C LEU A 311 -12.39 31.57 -2.25
N PHE A 312 -11.79 32.24 -1.27
CA PHE A 312 -10.77 31.68 -0.38
C PHE A 312 -11.32 30.46 0.37
N VAL A 313 -12.49 30.60 1.00
CA VAL A 313 -13.13 29.51 1.75
C VAL A 313 -13.49 28.36 0.81
N ILE A 314 -14.08 28.64 -0.36
CA ILE A 314 -14.40 27.61 -1.36
C ILE A 314 -13.13 26.88 -1.78
N ALA A 315 -12.03 27.59 -2.06
CA ALA A 315 -10.76 26.98 -2.45
C ALA A 315 -10.19 26.09 -1.34
N SER A 316 -10.16 26.56 -0.08
CA SER A 316 -9.66 25.77 1.05
C SER A 316 -10.44 24.47 1.23
N PHE A 317 -11.78 24.55 1.25
CA PHE A 317 -12.63 23.38 1.47
C PHE A 317 -12.62 22.43 0.27
N SER A 318 -12.60 22.96 -0.96
CA SER A 318 -12.58 22.13 -2.17
C SER A 318 -11.28 21.34 -2.29
N VAL A 319 -10.13 21.97 -2.02
CA VAL A 319 -8.83 21.28 -2.05
C VAL A 319 -8.77 20.20 -0.96
N THR A 320 -9.19 20.48 0.27
CA THR A 320 -9.29 19.45 1.32
C THR A 320 -10.33 18.37 1.00
N GLY A 321 -11.34 18.68 0.18
CA GLY A 321 -12.31 17.73 -0.34
C GLY A 321 -11.66 16.58 -1.13
N ILE A 322 -10.51 16.82 -1.78
CA ILE A 322 -9.74 15.78 -2.50
C ILE A 322 -9.41 14.59 -1.59
N GLN A 323 -9.03 14.86 -0.34
CA GLN A 323 -8.75 13.80 0.64
C GLN A 323 -9.98 12.96 0.97
N HIS A 324 -11.17 13.57 1.05
CA HIS A 324 -12.41 12.84 1.29
C HIS A 324 -12.79 11.99 0.07
N VAL A 325 -12.57 12.51 -1.15
CA VAL A 325 -12.71 11.73 -2.39
C VAL A 325 -11.79 10.50 -2.35
N GLN A 326 -10.53 10.67 -1.95
CA GLN A 326 -9.60 9.55 -1.85
C GLN A 326 -10.11 8.45 -0.89
N PHE A 327 -10.57 8.82 0.31
CA PHE A 327 -11.10 7.85 1.27
C PHE A 327 -12.35 7.13 0.75
N THR A 328 -13.28 7.89 0.18
CA THR A 328 -14.54 7.32 -0.33
C THR A 328 -14.33 6.42 -1.54
N PHE A 329 -13.40 6.75 -2.45
CA PHE A 329 -13.10 5.87 -3.59
C PHE A 329 -12.49 4.54 -3.17
N ASN A 330 -11.64 4.54 -2.14
CA ASN A 330 -11.00 3.32 -1.63
C ASN A 330 -12.02 2.37 -0.97
N HIS A 331 -13.03 2.89 -0.27
CA HIS A 331 -13.97 2.07 0.50
C HIS A 331 -15.35 1.90 -0.16
N PHE A 332 -15.94 2.94 -0.74
CA PHE A 332 -17.33 2.88 -1.25
C PHE A 332 -17.48 1.99 -2.47
N SER A 333 -16.39 1.77 -3.21
CA SER A 333 -16.36 0.88 -4.38
C SER A 333 -16.07 -0.58 -4.01
N ALA A 334 -15.65 -0.84 -2.77
CA ALA A 334 -15.27 -2.16 -2.30
C ALA A 334 -16.48 -2.99 -1.84
N SER A 335 -16.25 -4.28 -1.65
CA SER A 335 -17.31 -5.19 -1.19
C SER A 335 -17.78 -4.84 0.22
N VAL A 336 -19.10 -4.91 0.44
CA VAL A 336 -19.74 -4.59 1.72
C VAL A 336 -20.58 -5.75 2.26
N TYR A 337 -20.63 -5.89 3.59
CA TYR A 337 -21.38 -6.95 4.26
C TYR A 337 -22.31 -6.40 5.35
N ILE A 338 -23.18 -7.27 5.87
CA ILE A 338 -24.05 -6.99 7.01
C ILE A 338 -23.76 -8.06 8.06
N GLY A 339 -23.73 -7.65 9.32
CA GLY A 339 -23.57 -8.53 10.45
C GLY A 339 -22.31 -8.24 11.23
N GLN A 340 -22.18 -8.95 12.35
CA GLN A 340 -21.07 -8.79 13.27
C GLN A 340 -19.72 -9.06 12.56
N PRO A 341 -18.69 -8.22 12.78
CA PRO A 341 -17.37 -8.48 12.23
C PRO A 341 -16.84 -9.81 12.76
N THR A 342 -16.27 -10.60 11.85
CA THR A 342 -15.65 -11.88 12.16
C THR A 342 -14.14 -11.72 12.23
N SER A 343 -13.52 -12.37 13.20
CA SER A 343 -12.09 -12.28 13.41
C SER A 343 -11.26 -13.21 12.51
N HIS A 344 -11.84 -14.33 12.06
CA HIS A 344 -11.15 -15.32 11.23
C HIS A 344 -10.72 -14.80 9.84
N ASP A 345 -11.42 -13.81 9.30
CA ASP A 345 -11.16 -13.18 8.00
C ASP A 345 -10.83 -11.69 8.18
N TRP A 346 -10.39 -11.27 9.37
CA TRP A 346 -10.22 -9.86 9.70
C TRP A 346 -9.18 -9.20 8.78
N PHE A 347 -7.98 -9.80 8.65
CA PHE A 347 -6.94 -9.27 7.76
C PHE A 347 -7.37 -9.29 6.28
N GLU A 348 -8.07 -10.32 5.83
CA GLU A 348 -8.62 -10.41 4.47
C GLU A 348 -9.62 -9.27 4.19
N LYS A 349 -10.47 -8.93 5.17
CA LYS A 349 -11.40 -7.80 5.06
C LYS A 349 -10.69 -6.45 5.00
N GLN A 350 -9.61 -6.26 5.77
CA GLN A 350 -8.80 -5.03 5.69
C GLN A 350 -8.17 -4.86 4.30
N THR A 351 -7.66 -5.94 3.72
CA THR A 351 -6.95 -5.90 2.43
C THR A 351 -7.90 -5.86 1.23
N SER A 352 -8.96 -6.68 1.22
CA SER A 352 -10.01 -6.67 0.19
C SER A 352 -10.80 -5.36 0.16
N GLY A 353 -10.92 -4.68 1.31
CA GLY A 353 -11.60 -3.40 1.43
C GLY A 353 -10.86 -2.20 0.84
N THR A 354 -9.61 -2.36 0.38
CA THR A 354 -8.73 -1.21 0.12
C THR A 354 -8.18 -1.10 -1.32
N LEU A 355 -8.22 -2.15 -2.15
CA LEU A 355 -7.37 -2.17 -3.37
C LEU A 355 -7.93 -2.89 -4.60
N ASP A 356 -9.21 -2.71 -4.90
CA ASP A 356 -9.81 -3.25 -6.13
C ASP A 356 -9.88 -2.22 -7.28
N THR A 357 -9.68 -0.92 -7.05
CA THR A 357 -9.86 0.09 -8.10
C THR A 357 -8.80 0.01 -9.21
N LEU A 358 -7.53 -0.21 -8.87
CA LEU A 358 -6.46 -0.39 -9.87
C LEU A 358 -6.56 -1.76 -10.57
N ARG A 359 -6.88 -2.81 -9.81
CA ARG A 359 -7.16 -4.15 -10.36
C ARG A 359 -8.35 -4.12 -11.29
N ASN A 360 -9.45 -3.50 -10.90
CA ASN A 360 -10.67 -3.36 -11.70
C ASN A 360 -10.47 -2.40 -12.87
N ALA A 361 -9.66 -1.35 -12.74
CA ALA A 361 -9.26 -0.52 -13.88
C ALA A 361 -8.44 -1.35 -14.89
N ALA A 362 -7.53 -2.20 -14.43
CA ALA A 362 -6.78 -3.15 -15.26
C ALA A 362 -7.69 -4.24 -15.88
N LEU A 363 -8.70 -4.73 -15.15
CA LEU A 363 -9.69 -5.68 -15.65
C LEU A 363 -10.67 -5.03 -16.64
N GLN A 364 -11.02 -3.76 -16.46
CA GLN A 364 -11.86 -2.98 -17.39
C GLN A 364 -11.10 -2.59 -18.66
N ALA A 365 -9.76 -2.52 -18.60
CA ALA A 365 -8.90 -2.39 -19.78
C ALA A 365 -8.96 -3.62 -20.72
N ARG A 366 -9.61 -4.73 -20.30
CA ARG A 366 -9.84 -5.92 -21.14
C ARG A 366 -10.84 -5.69 -22.29
N ASP A 367 -11.70 -4.67 -22.20
CA ASP A 367 -12.66 -4.34 -23.26
C ASP A 367 -12.11 -3.26 -24.20
N LEU A 368 -11.44 -3.71 -25.25
CA LEU A 368 -10.79 -2.87 -26.28
C LEU A 368 -11.77 -2.00 -27.10
N THR A 369 -13.08 -2.14 -26.91
CA THR A 369 -14.09 -1.29 -27.56
C THR A 369 -14.30 0.05 -26.84
N LYS A 370 -13.80 0.16 -25.60
CA LYS A 370 -13.94 1.37 -24.77
C LYS A 370 -12.76 2.33 -24.95
N PRO A 371 -12.96 3.65 -24.76
CA PRO A 371 -11.89 4.64 -24.88
C PRO A 371 -10.87 4.60 -23.71
N ILE A 372 -11.25 4.04 -22.57
CA ILE A 372 -10.42 3.89 -21.36
C ILE A 372 -9.14 3.06 -21.60
N PRO A 373 -9.17 1.91 -22.31
CA PRO A 373 -7.96 1.17 -22.70
C PRO A 373 -6.90 1.97 -23.45
N ARG A 374 -7.28 2.91 -24.34
CA ARG A 374 -6.30 3.73 -25.08
C ARG A 374 -5.54 4.69 -24.17
N ASN A 375 -6.22 5.24 -23.17
CA ASN A 375 -5.61 6.12 -22.18
C ASN A 375 -4.79 5.32 -21.15
N LEU A 376 -5.16 4.08 -20.85
CA LEU A 376 -4.41 3.20 -19.95
C LEU A 376 -3.18 2.57 -20.59
N VAL A 377 -3.23 2.20 -21.88
CA VAL A 377 -2.04 1.76 -22.65
C VAL A 377 -1.01 2.89 -22.72
N TRP A 378 -1.48 4.12 -22.80
CA TRP A 378 -0.63 5.30 -22.74
C TRP A 378 -0.04 5.58 -21.37
N GLU A 379 -0.85 5.55 -20.31
CA GLU A 379 -0.35 5.65 -18.93
C GLU A 379 0.65 4.52 -18.64
N ALA A 380 0.34 3.27 -18.98
CA ALA A 380 1.25 2.14 -18.79
C ALA A 380 2.54 2.25 -19.61
N GLY A 381 2.48 2.81 -20.82
CA GLY A 381 3.64 2.99 -21.70
C GLY A 381 4.48 4.24 -21.42
N VAL A 382 3.93 5.28 -20.77
CA VAL A 382 4.56 6.61 -20.69
C VAL A 382 4.72 7.14 -19.26
N THR A 383 3.87 6.76 -18.29
CA THR A 383 3.94 7.35 -16.93
C THR A 383 4.78 6.57 -15.90
N HIS A 384 5.40 5.45 -16.29
CA HIS A 384 6.25 4.63 -15.40
C HIS A 384 7.80 4.73 -15.52
N PRO A 385 8.46 5.71 -16.19
CA PRO A 385 9.91 5.84 -16.04
C PRO A 385 10.40 6.65 -14.82
N TYR A 386 9.53 7.39 -14.10
CA TYR A 386 10.00 8.40 -13.11
C TYR A 386 9.58 8.22 -11.65
N LYS A 387 9.07 7.05 -11.25
CA LYS A 387 8.81 6.73 -9.83
C LYS A 387 9.49 5.45 -9.30
N THR A 388 10.54 4.97 -9.96
CA THR A 388 11.43 3.95 -9.40
C THR A 388 12.73 4.57 -8.86
N GLY A 389 12.58 5.66 -8.12
CA GLY A 389 13.57 6.09 -7.13
C GLY A 389 13.22 5.47 -5.78
N GLY A 390 13.44 4.16 -5.64
CA GLY A 390 13.30 3.44 -4.36
C GLY A 390 11.93 2.80 -4.14
N LEU A 391 11.68 1.67 -4.81
CA LEU A 391 10.77 0.60 -4.38
C LEU A 391 10.98 -0.56 -5.37
N SER A 392 11.90 -1.46 -5.03
CA SER A 392 11.86 -2.81 -5.57
C SER A 392 10.56 -3.46 -5.08
N PRO A 393 9.78 -4.14 -5.93
CA PRO A 393 8.73 -5.03 -5.45
C PRO A 393 9.40 -6.11 -4.60
N LEU A 394 9.02 -6.18 -3.32
CA LEU A 394 9.26 -7.34 -2.47
C LEU A 394 8.43 -8.50 -3.03
N ILE A 395 9.01 -9.23 -3.97
CA ILE A 395 8.76 -10.66 -4.17
C ILE A 395 10.11 -11.32 -3.90
N ASN A 396 10.43 -11.51 -2.62
CA ASN A 396 11.37 -12.55 -2.26
C ASN A 396 10.54 -13.72 -1.76
N SER A 397 10.32 -14.65 -2.68
CA SER A 397 9.93 -16.01 -2.40
C SER A 397 10.89 -16.60 -1.35
N SER A 398 10.30 -17.09 -0.27
CA SER A 398 10.78 -18.26 0.45
C SER A 398 11.08 -19.39 -0.56
N GLN A 399 12.35 -19.59 -0.92
CA GLN A 399 12.77 -20.78 -1.69
C GLN A 399 14.27 -21.10 -1.57
N ASP A 400 14.86 -21.00 -0.38
CA ASP A 400 16.11 -21.71 -0.05
C ASP A 400 15.77 -23.01 0.71
N SER A 401 15.11 -23.95 0.03
CA SER A 401 14.94 -25.32 0.54
C SER A 401 14.56 -26.35 -0.51
N TYR A 402 15.02 -26.23 -1.76
CA TYR A 402 14.81 -27.29 -2.76
C TYR A 402 15.97 -27.47 -3.77
N LEU A 403 17.22 -27.41 -3.31
CA LEU A 403 18.37 -27.85 -4.11
C LEU A 403 19.43 -28.53 -3.21
N SER A 404 19.04 -29.64 -2.58
CA SER A 404 19.98 -30.61 -2.02
C SER A 404 19.43 -32.02 -2.21
N ASP A 405 19.17 -32.42 -3.45
CA ASP A 405 18.97 -33.83 -3.80
C ASP A 405 19.04 -34.04 -5.33
N VAL A 406 20.18 -33.71 -5.94
CA VAL A 406 20.56 -34.34 -7.22
C VAL A 406 22.08 -34.53 -7.20
N GLY A 407 22.49 -35.71 -6.75
CA GLY A 407 23.88 -36.13 -6.78
C GLY A 407 24.36 -36.37 -8.21
N LEU A 408 25.30 -35.55 -8.69
CA LEU A 408 26.18 -35.91 -9.79
C LEU A 408 27.58 -35.35 -9.51
N ASN A 409 28.45 -36.26 -9.07
CA ASN A 409 29.91 -36.10 -9.01
C ASN A 409 30.48 -35.94 -10.43
N PRO A 410 31.53 -35.13 -10.60
CA PRO A 410 32.75 -35.71 -11.16
C PRO A 410 34.01 -35.30 -10.37
N THR A 411 34.58 -36.33 -9.74
CA THR A 411 36.01 -36.68 -9.58
C THR A 411 37.16 -35.74 -10.02
N ARG A 412 38.22 -35.83 -9.18
CA ARG A 412 39.68 -35.72 -9.43
C ARG A 412 40.25 -34.29 -9.57
N GLU A 413 41.39 -33.92 -8.98
CA GLU A 413 42.53 -34.69 -8.45
C GLU A 413 43.47 -33.77 -7.61
N LEU A 414 44.38 -34.41 -6.85
CA LEU A 414 45.64 -33.93 -6.24
C LEU A 414 45.54 -33.18 -4.89
N ALA A 415 45.78 -33.83 -3.74
CA ALA A 415 47.09 -34.26 -3.17
C ALA A 415 47.99 -33.07 -2.81
N ALA A 416 48.66 -32.93 -1.67
CA ALA A 416 48.88 -33.73 -0.47
C ALA A 416 49.56 -32.82 0.60
N ASN A 417 49.67 -33.33 1.84
CA ASN A 417 50.62 -32.99 2.92
C ASN A 417 50.03 -32.51 4.28
N THR A 418 49.56 -33.53 5.02
CA THR A 418 49.71 -33.85 6.47
C THR A 418 50.91 -33.25 7.26
N PRO A 419 51.02 -33.44 8.62
CA PRO A 419 50.05 -33.46 9.75
C PRO A 419 50.66 -32.77 11.04
N PRO A 420 50.35 -33.17 12.31
CA PRO A 420 49.17 -32.93 13.15
C PRO A 420 49.53 -32.28 14.52
N HIS A 421 48.56 -32.03 15.42
CA HIS A 421 48.61 -32.49 16.82
C HIS A 421 47.37 -32.02 17.63
N THR A 422 46.58 -33.02 18.07
CA THR A 422 45.98 -33.25 19.42
C THR A 422 45.42 -32.03 20.18
N SER A 423 44.17 -31.99 20.64
CA SER A 423 43.46 -33.00 21.45
C SER A 423 42.02 -32.51 21.75
N ALA A 424 41.05 -33.43 21.74
CA ALA A 424 39.74 -33.22 22.35
C ALA A 424 39.81 -33.58 23.85
N PRO A 425 38.87 -33.09 24.68
CA PRO A 425 37.66 -33.89 24.91
C PRO A 425 36.35 -33.10 25.01
N ARG A 426 35.25 -33.72 24.57
CA ARG A 426 33.85 -33.41 24.94
C ARG A 426 33.47 -34.17 26.24
N PRO A 427 32.20 -34.18 26.70
CA PRO A 427 31.45 -33.09 27.34
C PRO A 427 30.84 -33.55 28.69
N ASN A 428 30.37 -32.63 29.53
CA ASN A 428 29.35 -32.91 30.56
C ASN A 428 28.49 -31.64 30.72
N GLY A 429 27.17 -31.72 30.53
CA GLY A 429 26.22 -30.62 30.83
C GLY A 429 25.88 -30.55 32.33
N PRO A 430 24.74 -29.98 32.73
CA PRO A 430 24.02 -28.81 32.22
C PRO A 430 23.93 -27.71 33.31
N GLU A 431 24.44 -26.50 33.08
CA GLU A 431 24.30 -25.40 34.06
C GLU A 431 23.57 -24.17 33.47
N ALA A 432 22.40 -23.93 34.07
CA ALA A 432 21.75 -22.66 34.34
C ALA A 432 22.31 -21.38 33.69
N TRP A 433 21.58 -20.83 32.73
CA TRP A 433 21.77 -19.44 32.28
C TRP A 433 21.17 -18.47 33.32
N ARG A 434 22.04 -17.82 34.11
CA ARG A 434 21.70 -16.63 34.89
C ARG A 434 21.78 -15.38 34.02
N CYS A 435 20.71 -14.57 34.01
CA CYS A 435 20.70 -13.21 33.46
C CYS A 435 21.73 -12.30 34.15
N ARG A 436 22.55 -11.60 33.36
CA ARG A 436 23.32 -10.42 33.82
C ARG A 436 22.40 -9.20 33.92
N LYS A 437 22.56 -8.41 34.99
CA LYS A 437 21.87 -7.13 35.20
C LYS A 437 22.54 -6.01 34.38
N PRO A 438 21.79 -4.99 33.93
CA PRO A 438 22.28 -3.96 33.03
C PRO A 438 22.83 -2.75 33.81
N ASN A 439 24.07 -2.80 34.31
CA ASN A 439 24.70 -1.61 34.90
C ASN A 439 26.22 -1.46 34.69
N ASP A 440 26.85 -2.28 33.84
CA ASP A 440 28.28 -2.13 33.50
C ASP A 440 28.44 -1.98 31.97
N MET A 441 28.34 -0.75 31.47
CA MET A 441 28.94 -0.36 30.18
C MET A 441 29.59 1.01 30.35
N ASP A 442 30.90 1.05 30.10
CA ASP A 442 31.72 2.26 30.10
C ASP A 442 31.32 3.25 28.99
N PRO A 443 31.49 4.56 29.20
CA PRO A 443 31.08 5.58 28.24
C PRO A 443 32.01 5.61 27.02
N ILE A 444 31.48 5.29 25.84
CA ILE A 444 32.16 5.45 24.56
C ILE A 444 32.35 6.94 24.24
N ASP A 445 33.60 7.28 23.93
CA ASP A 445 34.16 8.61 23.71
C ASP A 445 33.43 9.43 22.60
N SER A 446 32.71 10.46 23.04
CA SER A 446 31.94 11.39 22.19
C SER A 446 32.78 12.23 21.21
N HIS A 447 34.12 12.17 21.30
CA HIS A 447 35.02 12.94 20.45
C HIS A 447 35.33 12.28 19.09
N ALA A 448 35.13 10.96 18.95
CA ALA A 448 35.30 10.23 17.69
C ALA A 448 34.16 10.51 16.69
N MET A 449 32.91 10.61 17.18
CA MET A 449 31.72 10.91 16.37
C MET A 449 31.75 12.30 15.75
N ARG A 450 32.34 13.31 16.42
CA ARG A 450 32.40 14.69 15.92
C ARG A 450 33.37 14.89 14.75
N ARG A 451 34.34 13.98 14.52
CA ARG A 451 35.25 14.07 13.37
C ARG A 451 34.64 13.54 12.05
N ILE A 452 33.57 12.73 12.12
CA ILE A 452 32.88 12.22 10.93
C ILE A 452 31.85 13.24 10.38
N SER A 453 31.33 14.13 11.23
CA SER A 453 30.22 15.05 10.91
C SER A 453 30.56 16.25 10.00
N ARG A 454 31.85 16.49 9.66
CA ARG A 454 32.27 17.66 8.85
C ARG A 454 32.69 17.35 7.42
N ARG A 455 32.52 16.12 6.93
CA ARG A 455 32.64 15.86 5.49
C ARG A 455 31.32 16.26 4.81
N LYS A 456 31.37 17.21 3.88
CA LYS A 456 30.28 17.52 2.95
C LYS A 456 29.78 16.20 2.35
N VAL A 457 28.60 15.74 2.78
CA VAL A 457 27.99 14.52 2.23
C VAL A 457 27.47 14.88 0.85
N LYS A 458 28.24 14.51 -0.18
CA LYS A 458 27.67 14.26 -1.50
C LYS A 458 26.70 13.09 -1.31
N VAL A 459 25.40 13.32 -1.42
CA VAL A 459 24.42 12.23 -1.46
C VAL A 459 24.74 11.40 -2.70
N ARG A 460 25.13 10.14 -2.48
CA ARG A 460 25.48 9.18 -3.52
C ARG A 460 24.35 8.16 -3.61
N PHE A 461 23.72 8.07 -4.77
CA PHE A 461 22.77 7.00 -5.07
C PHE A 461 23.51 5.89 -5.81
N SER A 462 23.39 4.66 -5.31
CA SER A 462 23.82 3.45 -5.99
C SER A 462 22.58 2.73 -6.50
N VAL A 463 22.47 2.57 -7.81
CA VAL A 463 21.40 1.80 -8.46
C VAL A 463 21.99 0.43 -8.79
N VAL A 464 21.37 -0.64 -8.30
CA VAL A 464 21.70 -2.01 -8.68
C VAL A 464 20.69 -2.42 -9.76
N ILE A 465 21.15 -2.54 -11.01
CA ILE A 465 20.36 -3.05 -12.13
C ILE A 465 20.88 -4.45 -12.44
N THR A 466 20.03 -5.47 -12.31
CA THR A 466 20.34 -6.87 -12.69
C THR A 466 19.25 -7.43 -13.60
N TYR A 467 19.54 -7.66 -14.87
CA TYR A 467 18.57 -8.13 -15.87
C TYR A 467 18.09 -9.55 -15.60
N TYR A 468 18.99 -10.45 -15.18
CA TYR A 468 18.63 -11.85 -14.93
C TYR A 468 17.69 -12.04 -13.73
N ARG A 469 17.78 -11.19 -12.69
CA ARG A 469 16.81 -11.25 -11.58
C ARG A 469 15.42 -10.84 -12.03
N GLU A 470 15.33 -9.78 -12.83
CA GLU A 470 14.05 -9.31 -13.38
C GLU A 470 13.44 -10.36 -14.35
N VAL A 471 14.27 -11.16 -15.02
CA VAL A 471 13.83 -12.31 -15.83
C VAL A 471 13.21 -13.43 -14.98
N GLU A 472 13.78 -13.74 -13.81
CA GLU A 472 13.17 -14.70 -12.88
C GLU A 472 11.85 -14.18 -12.32
N ASP A 473 11.77 -12.88 -11.99
CA ASP A 473 10.54 -12.25 -11.52
C ASP A 473 9.44 -12.34 -12.60
N LEU A 474 9.78 -12.10 -13.86
CA LEU A 474 8.86 -12.28 -14.98
C LEU A 474 8.40 -13.74 -15.11
N CYS A 475 9.29 -14.71 -14.89
CA CYS A 475 8.93 -16.13 -14.89
C CYS A 475 7.90 -16.48 -13.82
N ALA A 476 8.07 -15.95 -12.61
CA ALA A 476 7.11 -16.17 -11.52
C ALA A 476 5.73 -15.60 -11.88
N ILE A 477 5.68 -14.44 -12.53
CA ILE A 477 4.44 -13.81 -13.01
C ILE A 477 3.78 -14.66 -14.09
N VAL A 478 4.55 -15.13 -15.08
CA VAL A 478 4.03 -15.97 -16.16
C VAL A 478 3.50 -17.29 -15.63
N GLN A 479 4.22 -17.93 -14.70
CA GLN A 479 3.81 -19.17 -14.06
C GLN A 479 2.49 -19.00 -13.28
N HIS A 480 2.36 -17.91 -12.51
CA HIS A 480 1.13 -17.61 -11.79
C HIS A 480 -0.08 -17.51 -12.73
N PHE A 481 0.07 -16.84 -13.88
CA PHE A 481 -1.00 -16.76 -14.87
C PHE A 481 -1.32 -18.11 -15.52
N HIS A 482 -0.31 -18.95 -15.73
CA HIS A 482 -0.52 -20.32 -16.20
C HIS A 482 -1.29 -21.18 -15.20
N ASP A 483 -0.98 -21.06 -13.90
CA ASP A 483 -1.66 -21.79 -12.83
C ASP A 483 -3.15 -21.39 -12.74
N GLU A 484 -3.45 -20.11 -13.01
CA GLU A 484 -4.80 -19.56 -13.15
C GLU A 484 -5.48 -19.88 -14.50
N LYS A 485 -4.86 -20.76 -15.31
CA LYS A 485 -5.35 -21.23 -16.62
C LYS A 485 -5.43 -20.15 -17.69
N TYR A 486 -4.69 -19.06 -17.55
CA TYR A 486 -4.53 -18.08 -18.61
C TYR A 486 -3.48 -18.54 -19.62
N VAL A 487 -3.69 -18.19 -20.89
CA VAL A 487 -2.72 -18.40 -21.97
C VAL A 487 -2.11 -17.05 -22.30
N ILE A 488 -0.80 -16.90 -22.11
CA ILE A 488 -0.08 -15.68 -22.45
C ILE A 488 0.22 -15.69 -23.95
N THR A 489 -0.42 -14.78 -24.69
CA THR A 489 -0.29 -14.70 -26.15
C THR A 489 0.83 -13.75 -26.58
N SER A 490 1.00 -12.62 -25.89
CA SER A 490 1.98 -11.58 -26.22
C SER A 490 2.51 -10.89 -24.96
N ILE A 491 3.80 -10.56 -24.93
CA ILE A 491 4.38 -9.66 -23.91
C ILE A 491 4.77 -8.34 -24.57
N PHE A 492 4.40 -7.24 -23.92
CA PHE A 492 4.69 -5.88 -24.35
C PHE A 492 5.75 -5.26 -23.44
N CYS A 493 6.77 -4.64 -24.03
CA CYS A 493 7.87 -4.05 -23.30
C CYS A 493 8.30 -2.71 -23.89
N HIS A 494 8.86 -1.86 -23.03
CA HIS A 494 9.39 -0.54 -23.38
C HIS A 494 10.78 -0.33 -22.79
N SER A 495 11.66 0.29 -23.55
CA SER A 495 13.01 0.71 -23.12
C SER A 495 13.81 -0.45 -22.49
N LYS A 496 14.29 -0.30 -21.25
CA LYS A 496 15.04 -1.35 -20.53
C LYS A 496 14.26 -2.66 -20.44
N GLY A 497 12.93 -2.60 -20.27
CA GLY A 497 12.06 -3.76 -20.11
C GLY A 497 12.12 -4.70 -21.32
N CYS A 498 12.46 -4.18 -22.50
CA CYS A 498 12.61 -4.98 -23.72
C CYS A 498 13.74 -6.00 -23.60
N ASN A 499 14.88 -5.60 -23.04
CA ASN A 499 16.05 -6.47 -22.88
C ASN A 499 15.74 -7.63 -21.93
N MET A 500 15.01 -7.35 -20.84
CA MET A 500 14.52 -8.37 -19.91
C MET A 500 13.57 -9.36 -20.61
N VAL A 501 12.57 -8.86 -21.36
CA VAL A 501 11.61 -9.73 -22.06
C VAL A 501 12.29 -10.59 -23.13
N LEU A 502 13.30 -10.06 -23.84
CA LEU A 502 14.07 -10.83 -24.82
C LEU A 502 14.91 -11.94 -24.17
N LEU A 503 15.53 -11.66 -23.01
CA LEU A 503 16.24 -12.67 -22.23
C LEU A 503 15.30 -13.75 -21.71
N TYR A 504 14.11 -13.35 -21.24
CA TYR A 504 13.05 -14.27 -20.83
C TYR A 504 12.60 -15.17 -21.99
N ALA A 505 12.29 -14.58 -23.14
CA ALA A 505 11.87 -15.28 -24.35
C ALA A 505 12.92 -16.31 -24.81
N SER A 506 14.20 -15.94 -24.73
CA SER A 506 15.32 -16.82 -25.05
C SER A 506 15.45 -17.98 -24.05
N LYS A 507 15.16 -17.74 -22.77
CA LYS A 507 15.40 -18.69 -21.68
C LYS A 507 14.26 -19.70 -21.53
N TYR A 508 13.02 -19.24 -21.44
CA TYR A 508 11.87 -20.10 -21.09
C TYR A 508 11.07 -20.58 -22.31
N LYS A 509 11.12 -19.85 -23.44
CA LYS A 509 10.56 -20.28 -24.74
C LYS A 509 9.07 -20.65 -24.68
N ASP A 510 8.34 -20.04 -23.76
CA ASP A 510 6.94 -20.30 -23.42
C ASP A 510 5.98 -19.20 -23.91
N ILE A 511 6.53 -18.10 -24.43
CA ILE A 511 5.76 -16.99 -25.00
C ILE A 511 5.72 -17.06 -26.53
N ARG A 512 4.62 -16.60 -27.13
CA ARG A 512 4.38 -16.73 -28.58
C ARG A 512 4.71 -15.48 -29.39
N SER A 513 4.64 -14.30 -28.77
CA SER A 513 4.99 -13.05 -29.43
C SER A 513 5.49 -11.99 -28.45
N VAL A 514 6.35 -11.10 -28.94
CA VAL A 514 6.96 -10.00 -28.18
C VAL A 514 6.80 -8.71 -28.98
N VAL A 515 6.35 -7.65 -28.30
CA VAL A 515 6.31 -6.29 -28.83
C VAL A 515 7.35 -5.46 -28.10
N ASP A 516 8.45 -5.18 -28.80
CA ASP A 516 9.57 -4.36 -28.32
C ASP A 516 9.35 -2.91 -28.74
N ILE A 517 9.34 -1.99 -27.77
CA ILE A 517 9.35 -0.55 -28.05
C ILE A 517 10.64 0.08 -27.53
N SER A 518 11.47 0.55 -28.46
CA SER A 518 12.71 1.27 -28.17
C SER A 518 13.65 0.53 -27.20
N GLY A 519 13.78 -0.79 -27.37
CA GLY A 519 14.78 -1.61 -26.69
C GLY A 519 16.22 -1.28 -27.11
N ARG A 520 17.20 -1.71 -26.29
CA ARG A 520 18.63 -1.46 -26.53
C ARG A 520 19.33 -2.73 -27.01
N PHE A 521 19.81 -2.74 -28.25
CA PHE A 521 20.55 -3.89 -28.78
C PHE A 521 21.95 -4.03 -28.16
N ASN A 522 22.67 -2.91 -28.00
CA ASN A 522 24.02 -2.90 -27.45
C ASN A 522 24.10 -2.20 -26.08
N LEU A 523 24.07 -3.00 -25.02
CA LEU A 523 24.15 -2.53 -23.63
C LEU A 523 25.51 -1.92 -23.26
N ALA A 524 26.58 -2.27 -23.97
CA ALA A 524 27.94 -1.74 -23.72
C ALA A 524 28.18 -0.33 -24.29
N LYS A 525 27.32 0.15 -25.20
CA LYS A 525 27.43 1.50 -25.80
C LYS A 525 26.83 2.61 -24.92
N GLY A 526 26.14 2.27 -23.83
CA GLY A 526 25.57 3.25 -22.89
C GLY A 526 26.64 3.90 -22.02
N LYS A 527 27.18 5.05 -22.44
CA LYS A 527 28.00 5.89 -21.54
C LYS A 527 27.10 6.44 -20.42
N ALA A 528 27.62 6.44 -19.19
CA ALA A 528 26.98 7.08 -18.05
C ALA A 528 26.61 8.55 -18.39
N HIS A 529 25.32 8.83 -18.53
CA HIS A 529 24.84 10.16 -18.86
C HIS A 529 24.67 11.02 -17.60
N HIS A 530 25.31 12.19 -17.64
CA HIS A 530 25.05 13.31 -16.75
C HIS A 530 23.72 13.97 -17.14
N LEU A 531 22.61 13.55 -16.52
CA LEU A 531 21.46 14.44 -16.36
C LEU A 531 21.78 15.45 -15.25
N GLY A 532 21.47 16.72 -15.47
CA GLY A 532 21.90 17.86 -14.67
C GLY A 532 22.01 17.62 -13.15
N LYS A 533 23.12 18.08 -12.57
CA LYS A 533 23.44 18.16 -11.13
C LYS A 533 23.36 16.88 -10.28
N ILE A 534 23.04 15.70 -10.83
CA ILE A 534 23.03 14.42 -10.09
C ILE A 534 24.00 13.44 -10.75
N THR A 535 24.89 12.83 -9.95
CA THR A 535 25.84 11.81 -10.41
C THR A 535 25.41 10.47 -9.82
N TYR A 536 24.99 9.52 -10.66
CA TYR A 536 24.71 8.14 -10.24
C TYR A 536 25.99 7.32 -10.32
N ASN A 537 26.29 6.52 -9.29
CA ASN A 537 27.30 5.46 -9.40
C ASN A 537 26.57 4.15 -9.68
N VAL A 538 26.81 3.57 -10.86
CA VAL A 538 26.44 2.19 -11.17
C VAL A 538 27.34 1.27 -10.34
N THR A 539 26.79 0.26 -9.68
CA THR A 539 27.60 -0.72 -8.95
C THR A 539 28.46 -1.53 -9.92
N GLU A 540 29.63 -2.00 -9.50
CA GLU A 540 30.47 -2.89 -10.32
C GLU A 540 29.67 -4.11 -10.77
N GLU A 541 28.87 -4.68 -9.88
CA GLU A 541 27.94 -5.78 -10.18
C GLU A 541 26.95 -5.43 -11.30
N SER A 542 26.33 -4.25 -11.27
CA SER A 542 25.37 -3.82 -12.30
C SER A 542 26.03 -3.51 -13.64
N LEU A 543 27.25 -2.96 -13.61
CA LEU A 543 28.06 -2.73 -14.81
C LEU A 543 28.50 -4.07 -15.41
N MET A 544 28.95 -5.00 -14.58
CA MET A 544 29.35 -6.34 -15.01
C MET A 544 28.15 -7.13 -15.54
N ASP A 545 26.96 -7.02 -14.94
CA ASP A 545 25.74 -7.63 -15.47
C ASP A 545 25.35 -7.06 -16.84
N CYS A 546 25.44 -5.73 -17.04
CA CYS A 546 25.21 -5.11 -18.35
C CYS A 546 26.25 -5.54 -19.39
N LEU A 547 27.52 -5.70 -19.02
CA LEU A 547 28.61 -6.12 -19.92
C LEU A 547 28.54 -7.62 -20.25
N ASN A 548 28.10 -8.44 -19.31
CA ASN A 548 27.96 -9.88 -19.48
C ASN A 548 26.66 -10.27 -20.20
N THR A 549 25.67 -9.38 -20.22
CA THR A 549 24.39 -9.62 -20.90
C THR A 549 24.52 -9.33 -22.40
N ILE A 550 24.70 -10.39 -23.19
CA ILE A 550 24.81 -10.30 -24.64
C ILE A 550 23.42 -10.53 -25.26
N ILE A 551 22.67 -9.45 -25.46
CA ILE A 551 21.31 -9.48 -26.05
C ILE A 551 21.29 -10.15 -27.43
N HIS A 552 22.35 -9.98 -28.22
CA HIS A 552 22.48 -10.65 -29.52
C HIS A 552 22.37 -12.19 -29.42
N LEU A 553 23.00 -12.80 -28.40
CA LEU A 553 22.91 -14.26 -28.19
C LEU A 553 21.50 -14.68 -27.76
N ALA A 554 20.82 -13.83 -26.99
CA ALA A 554 19.43 -14.06 -26.62
C ALA A 554 18.55 -14.05 -27.88
N CYS A 555 18.64 -13.02 -28.72
CA CYS A 555 17.87 -12.91 -29.97
C CYS A 555 18.03 -14.11 -30.90
N LEU A 556 19.25 -14.65 -31.05
CA LEU A 556 19.52 -15.85 -31.86
C LEU A 556 18.94 -17.14 -31.26
N SER A 557 18.71 -17.16 -29.95
CA SER A 557 18.23 -18.33 -29.21
C SER A 557 16.72 -18.37 -29.06
N ILE A 558 16.03 -17.29 -29.45
CA ILE A 558 14.58 -17.21 -29.51
C ILE A 558 14.11 -18.16 -30.64
N PRO A 559 13.18 -19.11 -30.38
CA PRO A 559 12.57 -19.94 -31.43
C PRO A 559 11.80 -19.06 -32.44
N GLU A 560 11.10 -19.62 -33.44
CA GLU A 560 10.27 -18.85 -34.40
C GLU A 560 9.05 -18.15 -33.74
N ILE A 561 9.29 -17.34 -32.71
CA ILE A 561 8.38 -16.40 -32.08
C ILE A 561 8.13 -15.28 -33.08
N ALA A 562 6.87 -14.88 -33.26
CA ALA A 562 6.54 -13.68 -34.00
C ALA A 562 6.96 -12.47 -33.16
N GLY A 563 8.14 -11.92 -33.41
CA GLY A 563 8.63 -10.70 -32.81
C GLY A 563 8.13 -9.48 -33.58
N LYS A 564 7.93 -8.34 -32.91
CA LYS A 564 7.68 -7.09 -33.61
C LYS A 564 8.33 -5.94 -32.87
N GLY A 565 9.17 -5.21 -33.58
CA GLY A 565 9.87 -4.03 -33.06
C GLY A 565 9.18 -2.75 -33.53
N VAL A 566 8.98 -1.82 -32.60
CA VAL A 566 8.64 -0.44 -32.91
C VAL A 566 9.76 0.45 -32.38
N ASP A 567 10.28 1.32 -33.23
CA ASP A 567 11.27 2.30 -32.79
C ASP A 567 11.04 3.68 -33.41
N SER A 568 11.69 4.69 -32.86
CA SER A 568 11.61 6.07 -33.35
C SER A 568 12.68 6.34 -34.41
N SER A 569 12.36 7.06 -35.49
CA SER A 569 13.36 7.53 -36.46
C SER A 569 14.01 8.83 -35.96
N GLU A 570 15.33 8.92 -36.15
CA GLU A 570 16.20 10.02 -35.70
C GLU A 570 15.62 11.43 -35.88
N SER A 571 15.68 12.25 -34.81
CA SER A 571 16.42 13.53 -34.82
C SER A 571 16.47 14.25 -33.45
N MET A 572 15.76 13.77 -32.43
CA MET A 572 15.71 14.42 -31.10
C MET A 572 16.12 13.53 -29.92
N ASP A 573 16.16 12.21 -30.09
CA ASP A 573 16.51 11.31 -29.00
C ASP A 573 18.01 11.01 -28.93
N LYS A 574 18.62 11.29 -27.77
CA LYS A 574 20.04 10.97 -27.50
C LYS A 574 20.20 9.66 -26.73
N THR A 575 19.08 9.00 -26.38
CA THR A 575 19.05 7.98 -25.32
C THR A 575 18.89 6.55 -25.84
N ILE A 576 18.20 6.30 -26.96
CA ILE A 576 18.20 5.02 -27.72
C ILE A 576 18.21 5.37 -29.23
N PRO A 577 19.23 4.91 -30.00
CA PRO A 577 19.32 5.08 -31.44
C PRO A 577 18.38 4.13 -32.20
N ALA A 578 17.76 4.61 -33.29
CA ALA A 578 16.94 3.82 -34.21
C ALA A 578 17.70 2.63 -34.82
N GLU A 579 19.03 2.73 -34.85
CA GLU A 579 19.93 1.67 -35.29
C GLU A 579 19.83 0.42 -34.41
N ASP A 580 19.51 0.56 -33.11
CA ASP A 580 19.37 -0.60 -32.21
C ASP A 580 18.18 -1.48 -32.67
N ALA A 581 17.05 -0.90 -33.09
CA ALA A 581 15.94 -1.66 -33.67
C ALA A 581 16.25 -2.30 -35.02
N LEU A 582 17.08 -1.66 -35.84
CA LEU A 582 17.58 -2.26 -37.09
C LEU A 582 18.48 -3.49 -36.82
N GLU A 583 19.24 -3.50 -35.72
CA GLU A 583 20.05 -4.66 -35.32
C GLU A 583 19.20 -5.82 -34.76
N PHE A 584 18.12 -5.51 -34.02
CA PHE A 584 17.13 -6.52 -33.63
C PHE A 584 16.48 -7.18 -34.85
N ALA A 585 16.08 -6.38 -35.84
CA ALA A 585 15.52 -6.85 -37.10
C ALA A 585 16.47 -7.81 -37.85
N LYS A 586 17.78 -7.55 -37.84
CA LYS A 586 18.76 -8.46 -38.47
C LYS A 586 18.90 -9.79 -37.73
N SER A 587 18.70 -9.79 -36.41
CA SER A 587 19.00 -10.93 -35.54
C SER A 587 17.80 -11.86 -35.32
N ILE A 588 16.57 -11.38 -35.50
CA ILE A 588 15.33 -12.15 -35.27
C ILE A 588 14.69 -12.48 -36.63
N SER A 589 14.53 -13.77 -36.94
CA SER A 589 14.09 -14.23 -38.28
C SER A 589 12.63 -13.93 -38.61
N ASN A 590 11.74 -13.91 -37.61
CA ASN A 590 10.30 -13.65 -37.75
C ASN A 590 9.92 -12.33 -37.07
N HIS A 591 10.33 -11.21 -37.67
CA HIS A 591 10.07 -9.87 -37.13
C HIS A 591 9.31 -8.97 -38.10
N GLU A 592 8.61 -7.98 -37.55
CA GLU A 592 8.17 -6.80 -38.30
C GLU A 592 8.73 -5.56 -37.60
N LEU A 593 9.30 -4.62 -38.35
CA LEU A 593 9.86 -3.39 -37.82
C LEU A 593 9.04 -2.20 -38.32
N ARG A 594 8.65 -1.31 -37.40
CA ARG A 594 8.08 0.00 -37.77
C ARG A 594 8.85 1.11 -37.10
N ILE A 595 9.30 2.05 -37.92
CA ILE A 595 9.98 3.25 -37.46
C ILE A 595 9.01 4.43 -37.57
N ILE A 596 8.75 5.14 -36.46
CA ILE A 596 7.90 6.34 -36.43
C ILE A 596 8.80 7.57 -36.47
N GLU A 597 8.77 8.33 -37.57
CA GLU A 597 9.60 9.51 -37.74
C GLU A 597 9.18 10.65 -36.80
N GLY A 598 10.16 11.26 -36.10
CA GLY A 598 9.92 12.39 -35.21
C GLY A 598 9.32 12.05 -33.83
N ALA A 599 9.16 10.76 -33.51
CA ALA A 599 8.81 10.31 -32.17
C ALA A 599 10.03 10.44 -31.21
N GLY A 600 9.78 10.85 -29.96
CA GLY A 600 10.77 10.68 -28.87
C GLY A 600 10.54 9.36 -28.13
N ILE A 601 11.42 8.99 -27.20
CA ILE A 601 11.35 7.74 -26.41
C ILE A 601 10.02 7.53 -25.67
N GLU A 602 9.35 8.62 -25.30
CA GLU A 602 8.05 8.60 -24.61
C GLU A 602 6.86 8.58 -25.59
N TYR A 603 7.10 8.71 -26.90
CA TYR A 603 6.10 8.74 -27.98
C TYR A 603 4.96 9.74 -27.75
N THR A 604 5.15 10.77 -26.90
CA THR A 604 4.13 11.73 -26.40
C THR A 604 3.24 12.36 -27.47
N CYS A 605 3.81 12.64 -28.64
CA CYS A 605 3.10 13.23 -29.78
C CYS A 605 2.57 12.21 -30.80
N HIS A 606 2.84 10.91 -30.62
CA HIS A 606 2.58 9.82 -31.57
C HIS A 606 1.79 8.65 -30.93
N GLN A 607 1.09 8.92 -29.82
CA GLN A 607 0.28 7.96 -29.05
C GLN A 607 -0.67 7.11 -29.90
N ASP A 608 -1.48 7.79 -30.72
CA ASP A 608 -2.55 7.15 -31.47
C ASP A 608 -1.99 6.24 -32.57
N GLU A 609 -0.87 6.64 -33.18
CA GLU A 609 -0.18 5.85 -34.19
C GLU A 609 0.44 4.58 -33.60
N LEU A 610 1.16 4.73 -32.48
CA LEU A 610 1.76 3.60 -31.76
C LEU A 610 0.68 2.62 -31.28
N THR A 611 -0.36 3.13 -30.62
CA THR A 611 -1.44 2.31 -30.05
C THR A 611 -2.19 1.55 -31.15
N SER A 612 -2.50 2.21 -32.27
CA SER A 612 -3.20 1.58 -33.39
C SER A 612 -2.39 0.44 -33.99
N PHE A 613 -1.06 0.61 -34.09
CA PHE A 613 -0.16 -0.39 -34.64
C PHE A 613 -0.05 -1.63 -33.75
N VAL A 614 0.14 -1.44 -32.44
CA VAL A 614 0.25 -2.53 -31.46
C VAL A 614 -1.03 -3.35 -31.43
N VAL A 615 -2.19 -2.68 -31.41
CA VAL A 615 -3.50 -3.35 -31.41
C VAL A 615 -3.73 -4.15 -32.70
N GLN A 616 -3.31 -3.61 -33.85
CA GLN A 616 -3.43 -4.32 -35.13
C GLN A 616 -2.57 -5.60 -35.15
N PHE A 617 -1.35 -5.56 -34.61
CA PHE A 617 -0.49 -6.73 -34.52
C PHE A 617 -1.11 -7.86 -33.69
N ILE A 618 -1.63 -7.53 -32.50
CA ILE A 618 -2.26 -8.51 -31.62
C ILE A 618 -3.46 -9.18 -32.31
N LYS A 619 -4.29 -8.40 -33.01
CA LYS A 619 -5.43 -8.93 -33.78
C LYS A 619 -5.01 -9.91 -34.87
N VAL A 620 -4.01 -9.54 -35.69
CA VAL A 620 -3.52 -10.37 -36.79
C VAL A 620 -2.93 -11.70 -36.29
N ASN A 621 -2.23 -11.69 -35.16
CA ASN A 621 -1.65 -12.92 -34.60
C ASN A 621 -2.73 -13.83 -33.99
N ASN A 622 -3.75 -13.27 -33.33
CA ASN A 622 -4.89 -14.06 -32.83
C ASN A 622 -5.72 -14.65 -34.00
N ASP A 623 -5.87 -13.95 -35.12
CA ASP A 623 -6.64 -14.42 -36.28
C ASP A 623 -5.92 -15.52 -37.07
N LYS A 624 -4.58 -15.49 -37.14
CA LYS A 624 -3.78 -16.60 -37.69
C LYS A 624 -4.02 -17.89 -36.88
N GLU A 625 -4.12 -17.78 -35.55
CA GLU A 625 -4.36 -18.90 -34.63
C GLU A 625 -5.71 -19.60 -34.82
N ASN A 626 -6.77 -18.82 -35.06
CA ASN A 626 -8.12 -19.34 -35.33
C ASN A 626 -8.22 -20.09 -36.68
N ASN A 627 -7.29 -19.86 -37.60
CA ASN A 627 -7.24 -20.57 -38.88
C ASN A 627 -6.34 -21.82 -38.81
N THR A 628 -5.24 -21.81 -38.06
CA THR A 628 -4.38 -23.00 -37.89
C THR A 628 -5.02 -24.06 -37.00
N SER A 629 -5.78 -23.65 -35.97
CA SER A 629 -6.53 -24.57 -35.09
C SER A 629 -7.70 -25.29 -35.79
N LYS A 630 -8.19 -24.78 -36.93
CA LYS A 630 -9.17 -25.46 -37.78
C LYS A 630 -8.57 -26.59 -38.64
N GLN A 631 -7.24 -26.63 -38.82
CA GLN A 631 -6.56 -27.70 -39.57
C GLN A 631 -6.13 -28.88 -38.69
N THR A 632 -6.18 -28.75 -37.37
CA THR A 632 -5.87 -29.82 -36.40
C THR A 632 -7.07 -30.14 -35.51
N GLN A 633 -8.22 -30.49 -36.10
CA GLN A 633 -9.34 -31.10 -35.38
C GLN A 633 -9.47 -32.59 -35.73
N PHE A 634 -8.87 -33.45 -34.91
CA PHE A 634 -9.45 -34.74 -34.55
C PHE A 634 -9.23 -34.95 -33.04
N GLY A 635 -10.29 -34.74 -32.25
CA GLY A 635 -10.29 -35.00 -30.81
C GLY A 635 -10.95 -33.93 -29.94
N ARG A 636 -12.29 -33.84 -30.02
CA ARG A 636 -13.29 -33.35 -29.03
C ARG A 636 -12.79 -33.19 -27.57
N VAL A 637 -13.28 -32.25 -26.75
CA VAL A 637 -14.70 -31.94 -26.45
C VAL A 637 -14.87 -30.47 -26.02
N ASP A 638 -15.71 -29.72 -26.74
CA ASP A 638 -16.32 -28.48 -26.27
C ASP A 638 -17.43 -28.80 -25.24
N LYS A 639 -17.39 -28.14 -24.08
CA LYS A 639 -18.60 -27.87 -23.29
C LYS A 639 -18.84 -26.36 -23.25
N PRO A 640 -20.00 -25.86 -23.72
CA PRO A 640 -20.32 -24.45 -23.66
C PRO A 640 -20.71 -24.09 -22.23
N PHE A 641 -20.03 -23.11 -21.63
CA PHE A 641 -20.60 -22.41 -20.48
C PHE A 641 -21.59 -21.36 -21.00
N HIS A 642 -22.86 -21.61 -20.74
CA HIS A 642 -23.92 -20.62 -20.87
C HIS A 642 -23.64 -19.43 -19.96
N SER A 643 -23.61 -18.22 -20.54
CA SER A 643 -23.73 -16.99 -19.78
C SER A 643 -25.12 -16.90 -19.17
N ARG A 644 -25.19 -16.63 -17.86
CA ARG A 644 -26.33 -15.99 -17.20
C ARG A 644 -25.85 -15.40 -15.87
N PHE A 645 -25.84 -14.07 -15.85
CA PHE A 645 -25.59 -13.15 -14.73
C PHE A 645 -24.15 -12.94 -14.30
#